data_AF-A0A352DWN4-F1
#
_entry.id   AF-A0A352DWN4-F1
#
_cell.length_a   1.000
_cell.length_b   1.000
_cell.length_c   1.000
_cell.angle_alpha   90.00
_cell.angle_beta   90.00
_cell.angle_gamma   90.00
#
_symmetry.space_group_name_H-M   'P 1'
#
loop_
_entity.id
_entity.type
_entity.pdbx_description
1 polymer ?
#
loop_
_entity_poly.entity_id
_entity_poly.type
_entity_poly.pdbx_seq_one_letter_code
_entity_poly.pdbx_strand_id
1 'polypeptide(L)'
;FCDTTVEVRSQLGIVKTAKEPTVTAGQGGYTYTLTVSNTGPSDATNVNVVDTLPGGFTATAFNPAVGVLPVSPTSGPFTWTIGTVAAGTTQVLEVTYAVAAGVPAGPATNTADVRIGEQVQGTATATVTVGLVGDLGIEKSGPATAIPGTAITYTFVVTNAGPSDAVNAEVNDAVPAGIVNATWTATYSPGSSGPAAGTGSLAGVLVTLLAGGAGIFTITGSIDPLATGVLVNTSTVSPPEDVTDPNPGNETSTVTTQLVPTADLAAAKQRTSAPATAGSPVTYEIVVTNLGPSSVTSFAIVDVTAPALVGAGTSVDRGTYDPLTGVWTAAAGDSLASGGTVTFTLSGTIPAGATGTLTNTVTVSPPAGVTDPNPDNNTATVTDPIAAVSRLEIVKTGDITYKAGGFLAFQVVVTNRGPSFATGVRVVDALPAGVVNWSWQVTYVGIGSQTTDGSPDSVTASAAGIDKLMNLAVNGTATFTITSLTQTGFTSDISNTAQATIGGATVSSTWTSAYDGPINPQADLPGLVLGSDDGCNGEPLVRLVDPETGDITGEFLAYETSFRGSVRVATGDVDGDGIAEIIVGPGRNRIGEIRVFTPQGVELPAFRTLPFGSRYRGGVEVAVGDVNGDGIGDIVAGMS
;
A
#
# COMPACT_ATOMS: atom_id res chain seq x y z
N PHE A 1 4.78 62.21 119.21
CA PHE A 1 5.13 62.08 117.79
C PHE A 1 4.41 60.87 117.26
N CYS A 2 3.25 61.06 116.63
CA CYS A 2 2.60 60.00 115.87
C CYS A 2 3.35 59.91 114.55
N ASP A 3 4.19 58.90 114.42
CA ASP A 3 4.79 58.52 113.15
C ASP A 3 3.64 58.09 112.23
N THR A 4 3.26 58.97 111.32
CA THR A 4 2.19 58.70 110.36
C THR A 4 2.88 58.17 109.13
N THR A 5 3.07 56.86 109.06
CA THR A 5 3.54 56.21 107.84
C THR A 5 2.48 56.41 106.76
N VAL A 6 2.78 57.27 105.78
CA VAL A 6 1.97 57.40 104.56
C VAL A 6 2.16 56.11 103.78
N GLU A 7 1.17 55.23 103.86
CA GLU A 7 1.15 54.01 103.07
C GLU A 7 0.79 54.36 101.63
N VAL A 8 1.74 54.21 100.70
CA VAL A 8 1.49 54.36 99.27
C VAL A 8 0.61 53.19 98.83
N ARG A 9 -0.64 53.50 98.43
CA ARG A 9 -1.61 52.49 97.98
C ARG A 9 -2.01 52.78 96.53
N SER A 10 -1.09 52.58 95.59
CA SER A 10 -1.43 52.56 94.16
C SER A 10 -2.16 51.27 93.79
N GLN A 11 -3.17 51.33 92.93
CA GLN A 11 -3.86 50.16 92.42
C GLN A 11 -3.94 50.25 90.90
N LEU A 12 -3.00 49.59 90.22
CA LEU A 12 -2.94 49.58 88.76
C LEU A 12 -3.82 48.46 88.19
N GLY A 13 -4.57 48.79 87.15
CA GLY A 13 -5.25 47.85 86.28
C GLY A 13 -4.85 48.11 84.84
N ILE A 14 -4.94 47.07 84.01
CA ILE A 14 -4.73 47.16 82.57
C ILE A 14 -5.90 46.50 81.85
N VAL A 15 -6.38 47.14 80.79
CA VAL A 15 -7.32 46.59 79.83
C VAL A 15 -6.68 46.60 78.46
N LYS A 16 -6.85 45.51 77.72
CA LYS A 16 -6.35 45.37 76.36
C LYS A 16 -7.49 44.94 75.46
N THR A 17 -7.66 45.63 74.34
CA THR A 17 -8.66 45.29 73.33
C THR A 17 -8.01 45.23 71.95
N ALA A 18 -8.44 44.28 71.14
CA ALA A 18 -8.21 44.30 69.70
C ALA A 18 -9.35 45.10 69.06
N LYS A 19 -9.01 46.04 68.17
CA LYS A 19 -10.03 46.80 67.43
C LYS A 19 -10.70 45.90 66.40
N GLU A 20 -9.92 45.07 65.71
CA GLU A 20 -10.40 44.08 64.75
C GLU A 20 -10.43 42.68 65.41
N PRO A 21 -11.58 41.97 65.42
CA PRO A 21 -11.68 40.62 65.99
C PRO A 21 -11.03 39.56 65.10
N THR A 22 -10.90 39.85 63.80
CA THR A 22 -10.24 39.00 62.80
C THR A 22 -9.18 39.79 62.06
N VAL A 23 -8.07 39.14 61.72
CA VAL A 23 -6.96 39.70 60.95
C VAL A 23 -6.53 38.72 59.86
N THR A 24 -5.90 39.20 58.81
CA THR A 24 -5.44 38.38 57.69
C THR A 24 -3.92 38.28 57.70
N ALA A 25 -3.38 37.08 57.54
CA ALA A 25 -1.94 36.89 57.41
C ALA A 25 -1.41 37.62 56.16
N GLY A 26 -0.28 38.32 56.31
CA GLY A 26 0.36 39.12 55.26
C GLY A 26 -0.20 40.52 55.08
N GLN A 27 -1.19 40.91 55.90
CA GLN A 27 -1.77 42.25 55.91
C GLN A 27 -1.35 43.02 57.18
N GLY A 28 -1.63 44.32 57.20
CA GLY A 28 -1.34 45.17 58.36
C GLY A 28 -2.29 46.34 58.50
N GLY A 29 -1.99 47.21 59.47
CA GLY A 29 -2.88 48.33 59.83
C GLY A 29 -3.90 47.98 60.92
N TYR A 30 -3.80 46.78 61.50
CA TYR A 30 -4.62 46.34 62.64
C TYR A 30 -4.19 47.03 63.93
N THR A 31 -5.09 47.17 64.91
CA THR A 31 -4.81 47.97 66.11
C THR A 31 -5.14 47.24 67.41
N TYR A 32 -4.20 47.24 68.36
CA TYR A 32 -4.47 46.98 69.78
C TYR A 32 -4.57 48.29 70.54
N THR A 33 -5.50 48.38 71.49
CA THR A 33 -5.57 49.47 72.46
C THR A 33 -5.23 48.95 73.85
N LEU A 34 -4.27 49.57 74.52
CA LEU A 34 -3.93 49.32 75.91
C LEU A 34 -4.38 50.52 76.74
N THR A 35 -5.12 50.26 77.83
CA THR A 35 -5.53 51.28 78.80
C THR A 35 -5.04 50.89 80.17
N VAL A 36 -4.14 51.69 80.74
CA VAL A 36 -3.64 51.54 82.12
C VAL A 36 -4.38 52.52 83.02
N SER A 37 -4.97 52.05 84.10
CA SER A 37 -5.72 52.86 85.08
C SER A 37 -5.11 52.74 86.47
N ASN A 38 -4.97 53.86 87.20
CA ASN A 38 -4.65 53.84 88.63
C ASN A 38 -5.89 54.19 89.45
N THR A 39 -6.56 53.19 90.04
CA THR A 39 -7.76 53.39 90.87
C THR A 39 -7.45 53.56 92.35
N GLY A 40 -6.17 53.50 92.72
CA GLY A 40 -5.73 53.67 94.10
C GLY A 40 -5.66 55.15 94.51
N PRO A 41 -5.67 55.44 95.82
CA PRO A 41 -5.57 56.81 96.34
C PRO A 41 -4.17 57.46 96.17
N SER A 42 -3.15 56.74 95.69
CA SER A 42 -1.78 57.24 95.53
C SER A 42 -1.26 57.11 94.11
N ASP A 43 -0.43 58.06 93.67
CA ASP A 43 0.27 58.01 92.39
C ASP A 43 1.15 56.75 92.29
N ALA A 44 1.14 56.10 91.13
CA ALA A 44 2.04 55.00 90.83
C ALA A 44 3.24 55.55 90.05
N THR A 45 4.46 55.41 90.58
CA THR A 45 5.71 55.81 89.89
C THR A 45 6.44 54.58 89.36
N ASN A 46 7.35 54.77 88.40
CA ASN A 46 8.09 53.68 87.71
C ASN A 46 7.15 52.66 87.05
N VAL A 47 6.04 53.13 86.48
CA VAL A 47 5.08 52.31 85.76
C VAL A 47 5.60 52.01 84.36
N ASN A 48 5.65 50.72 84.02
CA ASN A 48 5.91 50.24 82.67
C ASN A 48 4.85 49.21 82.26
N VAL A 49 4.68 49.02 80.96
CA VAL A 49 3.90 47.91 80.41
C VAL A 49 4.81 47.12 79.49
N VAL A 50 4.90 45.81 79.69
CA VAL A 50 5.55 44.91 78.71
C VAL A 50 4.45 44.19 77.96
N ASP A 51 4.36 44.45 76.66
CA ASP A 51 3.39 43.85 75.74
C ASP A 51 4.13 42.85 74.84
N THR A 52 3.67 41.61 74.83
CA THR A 52 4.29 40.50 74.10
C THR A 52 3.41 40.10 72.92
N LEU A 53 3.76 40.63 71.75
CA LEU A 53 3.07 40.32 70.50
C LEU A 53 3.13 38.81 70.19
N PRO A 54 2.06 38.24 69.59
CA PRO A 54 2.09 36.87 69.08
C PRO A 54 3.23 36.66 68.08
N GLY A 55 3.69 35.41 67.92
CA GLY A 55 4.68 35.06 66.90
C GLY A 55 4.23 35.49 65.50
N GLY A 56 5.11 36.13 64.74
CA GLY A 56 4.80 36.64 63.39
C GLY A 56 4.04 37.96 63.36
N PHE A 57 3.71 38.57 64.50
CA PHE A 57 3.14 39.91 64.58
C PHE A 57 4.26 40.94 64.79
N THR A 58 4.17 42.07 64.13
CA THR A 58 5.14 43.18 64.24
C THR A 58 4.40 44.47 64.50
N ALA A 59 4.72 45.17 65.59
CA ALA A 59 4.22 46.53 65.81
C ALA A 59 4.88 47.46 64.80
N THR A 60 4.08 48.14 64.00
CA THR A 60 4.53 49.04 62.93
C THR A 60 4.46 50.50 63.34
N ALA A 61 3.53 50.85 64.23
CA ALA A 61 3.42 52.20 64.79
C ALA A 61 2.90 52.18 66.22
N PHE A 62 3.30 53.18 66.98
CA PHE A 62 2.85 53.43 68.34
C PHE A 62 2.30 54.84 68.44
N ASN A 63 1.17 55.00 69.13
CA ASN A 63 0.54 56.31 69.36
C ASN A 63 0.25 56.50 70.87
N PRO A 64 1.28 56.78 71.69
CA PRO A 64 1.10 57.04 73.12
C PRO A 64 0.67 58.49 73.39
N ALA A 65 -0.23 58.69 74.35
CA ALA A 65 -0.49 60.03 74.90
C ALA A 65 0.67 60.53 75.80
N VAL A 66 1.36 59.59 76.48
CA VAL A 66 2.49 59.84 77.38
C VAL A 66 3.47 58.67 77.35
N GLY A 67 4.69 58.89 77.87
CA GLY A 67 5.70 57.84 78.01
C GLY A 67 6.52 57.60 76.75
N VAL A 68 7.46 56.65 76.85
CA VAL A 68 8.44 56.34 75.81
C VAL A 68 8.31 54.87 75.39
N LEU A 69 8.47 54.63 74.10
CA LEU A 69 8.41 53.32 73.44
C LEU A 69 9.69 53.07 72.64
N PRO A 70 10.00 51.81 72.27
CA PRO A 70 11.08 51.53 71.34
C PRO A 70 10.76 52.08 69.94
N VAL A 71 11.78 52.11 69.08
CA VAL A 71 11.61 52.44 67.66
C VAL A 71 10.79 51.35 66.97
N SER A 72 9.81 51.76 66.18
CA SER A 72 9.08 50.85 65.29
C SER A 72 9.83 50.68 63.95
N PRO A 73 9.68 49.54 63.26
CA PRO A 73 8.91 48.37 63.65
C PRO A 73 9.58 47.54 64.76
N THR A 74 8.78 46.90 65.62
CA THR A 74 9.26 46.02 66.71
C THR A 74 8.57 44.65 66.63
N SER A 75 9.37 43.58 66.59
CA SER A 75 8.90 42.19 66.70
C SER A 75 9.13 41.64 68.10
N GLY A 76 8.18 40.85 68.62
CA GLY A 76 8.28 40.27 69.96
C GLY A 76 7.88 41.27 71.08
N PRO A 77 8.36 41.07 72.32
CA PRO A 77 7.96 41.91 73.42
C PRO A 77 8.53 43.33 73.32
N PHE A 78 7.71 44.33 73.63
CA PHE A 78 8.12 45.73 73.74
C PHE A 78 7.68 46.32 75.08
N THR A 79 8.41 47.33 75.54
CA THR A 79 8.13 48.00 76.82
C THR A 79 7.69 49.44 76.59
N TRP A 80 6.48 49.78 77.05
CA TRP A 80 5.99 51.14 77.17
C TRP A 80 6.34 51.70 78.56
N THR A 81 7.23 52.69 78.60
CA THR A 81 7.66 53.32 79.86
C THR A 81 6.82 54.56 80.12
N ILE A 82 5.85 54.46 81.03
CA ILE A 82 4.90 55.54 81.34
C ILE A 82 5.51 56.54 82.33
N GLY A 83 6.29 56.04 83.30
CA GLY A 83 6.82 56.85 84.39
C GLY A 83 5.82 56.93 85.54
N THR A 84 5.02 58.00 85.60
CA THR A 84 4.03 58.21 86.67
C THR A 84 2.60 58.13 86.13
N VAL A 85 1.76 57.33 86.78
CA VAL A 85 0.30 57.32 86.57
C VAL A 85 -0.36 57.88 87.82
N ALA A 86 -0.85 59.11 87.73
CA ALA A 86 -1.47 59.82 88.85
C ALA A 86 -2.74 59.09 89.35
N ALA A 87 -3.02 59.19 90.64
CA ALA A 87 -4.20 58.62 91.26
C ALA A 87 -5.50 59.05 90.53
N GLY A 88 -6.35 58.09 90.18
CA GLY A 88 -7.62 58.33 89.48
C GLY A 88 -7.50 58.60 87.97
N THR A 89 -6.31 58.51 87.37
CA THR A 89 -6.10 58.77 85.93
C THR A 89 -5.92 57.49 85.11
N THR A 90 -6.09 57.62 83.79
CA THR A 90 -5.81 56.57 82.82
C THR A 90 -4.80 57.05 81.78
N GLN A 91 -4.03 56.10 81.24
CA GLN A 91 -3.14 56.30 80.12
C GLN A 91 -3.47 55.30 79.02
N VAL A 92 -3.43 55.76 77.77
CA VAL A 92 -3.80 54.95 76.59
C VAL A 92 -2.64 54.88 75.61
N LEU A 93 -2.44 53.69 75.05
CA LEU A 93 -1.54 53.42 73.94
C LEU A 93 -2.29 52.67 72.85
N GLU A 94 -2.31 53.22 71.64
CA GLU A 94 -2.68 52.48 70.43
C GLU A 94 -1.41 51.92 69.77
N VAL A 95 -1.50 50.64 69.39
CA VAL A 95 -0.42 49.89 68.75
C VAL A 95 -0.94 49.39 67.41
N THR A 96 -0.45 49.97 66.32
CA THR A 96 -0.70 49.45 64.97
C THR A 96 0.27 48.31 64.69
N TYR A 97 -0.22 47.20 64.14
CA TYR A 97 0.59 46.03 63.83
C TYR A 97 0.31 45.45 62.45
N ALA A 98 1.26 44.65 61.97
CA ALA A 98 1.14 43.80 60.80
C ALA A 98 1.31 42.33 61.18
N VAL A 99 0.71 41.44 60.41
CA VAL A 99 0.77 39.98 60.56
C VAL A 99 1.58 39.43 59.39
N ALA A 100 2.63 38.66 59.65
CA ALA A 100 3.43 38.05 58.58
C ALA A 100 2.59 37.05 57.75
N ALA A 101 2.94 36.86 56.47
CA ALA A 101 2.19 36.01 55.53
C ALA A 101 2.11 34.53 55.93
N GLY A 102 3.15 34.02 56.60
CA GLY A 102 3.23 32.62 57.05
C GLY A 102 2.65 32.35 58.44
N VAL A 103 1.89 33.28 59.03
CA VAL A 103 1.19 33.03 60.30
C VAL A 103 0.02 32.08 60.03
N PRO A 104 -0.07 30.91 60.69
CA PRO A 104 -1.17 29.96 60.49
C PRO A 104 -2.54 30.52 60.86
N ALA A 105 -3.60 29.95 60.28
CA ALA A 105 -4.97 30.25 60.68
C ALA A 105 -5.23 29.89 62.16
N GLY A 106 -6.09 30.66 62.82
CA GLY A 106 -6.55 30.37 64.19
C GLY A 106 -6.32 31.51 65.18
N PRO A 107 -6.58 31.26 66.48
CA PRO A 107 -6.51 32.29 67.50
C PRO A 107 -5.05 32.70 67.81
N ALA A 108 -4.78 34.00 67.82
CA ALA A 108 -3.52 34.60 68.24
C ALA A 108 -3.76 35.56 69.41
N THR A 109 -3.14 35.28 70.56
CA THR A 109 -3.34 36.04 71.80
C THR A 109 -2.16 36.94 72.09
N ASN A 110 -2.40 38.25 72.16
CA ASN A 110 -1.44 39.23 72.63
C ASN A 110 -1.60 39.48 74.14
N THR A 111 -0.50 39.48 74.89
CA THR A 111 -0.50 39.63 76.36
C THR A 111 0.27 40.86 76.79
N ALA A 112 -0.33 41.71 77.62
CA ALA A 112 0.30 42.89 78.20
C ALA A 112 0.25 42.88 79.72
N ASP A 113 1.39 43.12 80.33
CA ASP A 113 1.57 43.17 81.79
C ASP A 113 1.95 44.59 82.21
N VAL A 114 1.12 45.22 83.04
CA VAL A 114 1.49 46.48 83.72
C VAL A 114 2.32 46.17 84.96
N ARG A 115 3.45 46.84 85.14
CA ARG A 115 4.37 46.65 86.25
C ARG A 115 4.72 47.96 86.95
N ILE A 116 5.10 47.83 88.22
CA ILE A 116 5.84 48.84 88.99
C ILE A 116 7.22 48.26 89.26
N GLY A 117 8.26 48.84 88.66
CA GLY A 117 9.58 48.19 88.61
C GLY A 117 9.48 46.81 87.93
N GLU A 118 9.90 45.76 88.64
CA GLU A 118 9.83 44.37 88.15
C GLU A 118 8.51 43.64 88.52
N GLN A 119 7.70 44.23 89.41
CA GLN A 119 6.50 43.57 89.95
C GLN A 119 5.29 43.76 89.04
N VAL A 120 4.72 42.65 88.55
CA VAL A 120 3.47 42.65 87.77
C VAL A 120 2.30 43.04 88.66
N GLN A 121 1.60 44.10 88.27
CA GLN A 121 0.41 44.61 88.98
C GLN A 121 -0.89 44.14 88.35
N GLY A 122 -0.86 43.85 87.04
CA GLY A 122 -2.00 43.29 86.32
C GLY A 122 -1.61 42.83 84.92
N THR A 123 -2.39 41.89 84.40
CA THR A 123 -2.22 41.30 83.08
C THR A 123 -3.52 41.44 82.30
N ALA A 124 -3.43 41.85 81.03
CA ALA A 124 -4.55 41.85 80.10
C ALA A 124 -4.16 41.12 78.81
N THR A 125 -5.13 40.44 78.22
CA THR A 125 -4.96 39.74 76.95
C THR A 125 -5.99 40.24 75.95
N ALA A 126 -5.63 40.21 74.66
CA ALA A 126 -6.56 40.37 73.56
C ALA A 126 -6.26 39.29 72.53
N THR A 127 -7.29 38.54 72.13
CA THR A 127 -7.18 37.48 71.13
C THR A 127 -7.85 37.94 69.85
N VAL A 128 -7.16 37.74 68.73
CA VAL A 128 -7.70 37.90 67.38
C VAL A 128 -7.71 36.54 66.69
N THR A 129 -8.60 36.33 65.73
CA THR A 129 -8.54 35.15 64.85
C THR A 129 -7.83 35.52 63.55
N VAL A 130 -6.75 34.82 63.25
CA VAL A 130 -6.05 34.93 61.96
C VAL A 130 -6.79 34.09 60.93
N GLY A 131 -7.16 34.70 59.82
CA GLY A 131 -7.62 34.03 58.60
C GLY A 131 -6.56 34.11 57.50
N LEU A 132 -6.66 33.20 56.53
CA LEU A 132 -5.75 33.15 55.38
C LEU A 132 -6.51 33.48 54.09
N VAL A 133 -5.89 34.30 53.26
CA VAL A 133 -6.38 34.66 51.92
C VAL A 133 -5.24 34.47 50.93
N GLY A 134 -5.38 33.48 50.05
CA GLY A 134 -4.48 33.22 48.92
C GLY A 134 -5.27 33.43 47.63
N ASP A 135 -4.67 34.00 46.59
CA ASP A 135 -5.29 34.17 45.27
C ASP A 135 -4.52 33.28 44.29
N LEU A 136 -5.02 32.07 44.08
CA LEU A 136 -4.34 31.00 43.37
C LEU A 136 -4.71 31.01 41.88
N GLY A 137 -3.88 31.60 41.05
CA GLY A 137 -4.06 31.58 39.60
C GLY A 137 -3.28 30.47 38.91
N ILE A 138 -3.82 29.91 37.82
CA ILE A 138 -3.12 29.01 36.91
C ILE A 138 -3.20 29.47 35.45
N GLU A 139 -2.06 29.44 34.77
CA GLU A 139 -1.98 29.73 33.33
C GLU A 139 -1.22 28.62 32.62
N LYS A 140 -1.85 28.00 31.61
CA LYS A 140 -1.31 26.88 30.85
C LYS A 140 -1.04 27.24 29.39
N SER A 141 0.04 26.72 28.87
CA SER A 141 0.46 26.83 27.48
C SER A 141 0.88 25.47 26.90
N GLY A 142 0.77 25.35 25.58
CA GLY A 142 1.14 24.17 24.81
C GLY A 142 1.08 24.46 23.31
N PRO A 143 1.49 23.52 22.46
CA PRO A 143 1.42 23.70 21.01
C PRO A 143 -0.03 23.74 20.52
N ALA A 144 -0.33 24.55 19.51
CA ALA A 144 -1.66 24.57 18.89
C ALA A 144 -1.91 23.33 18.00
N THR A 145 -0.85 22.79 17.41
CA THR A 145 -0.88 21.58 16.57
C THR A 145 0.29 20.68 16.92
N ALA A 146 0.12 19.36 16.80
CA ALA A 146 1.21 18.40 16.97
C ALA A 146 1.05 17.17 16.06
N ILE A 147 2.14 16.46 15.81
CA ILE A 147 2.18 15.29 14.94
C ILE A 147 2.25 14.03 15.81
N PRO A 148 1.32 13.07 15.67
CA PRO A 148 1.41 11.76 16.32
C PRO A 148 2.77 11.08 16.06
N GLY A 149 3.33 10.50 17.12
CA GLY A 149 4.66 9.88 17.10
C GLY A 149 5.82 10.83 17.45
N THR A 150 5.56 12.13 17.63
CA THR A 150 6.58 13.08 18.11
C THR A 150 6.43 13.40 19.60
N ALA A 151 7.44 14.05 20.17
CA ALA A 151 7.37 14.59 21.52
C ALA A 151 6.35 15.74 21.61
N ILE A 152 5.76 15.94 22.78
CA ILE A 152 4.88 17.07 23.13
C ILE A 152 5.25 17.63 24.50
N THR A 153 5.04 18.93 24.68
CA THR A 153 5.30 19.63 25.94
C THR A 153 4.15 20.57 26.29
N TYR A 154 3.71 20.55 27.54
CA TYR A 154 2.83 21.55 28.13
C TYR A 154 3.54 22.22 29.30
N THR A 155 3.38 23.53 29.44
CA THR A 155 3.91 24.28 30.58
C THR A 155 2.78 25.04 31.23
N PHE A 156 2.71 25.01 32.55
CA PHE A 156 1.77 25.85 33.29
C PHE A 156 2.43 26.48 34.51
N VAL A 157 1.96 27.66 34.88
CA VAL A 157 2.42 28.42 36.04
C VAL A 157 1.28 28.50 37.03
N VAL A 158 1.54 28.09 38.27
CA VAL A 158 0.65 28.27 39.41
C VAL A 158 1.20 29.43 40.23
N THR A 159 0.35 30.39 40.59
CA THR A 159 0.74 31.62 41.29
C THR A 159 -0.08 31.79 42.56
N ASN A 160 0.46 32.47 43.57
CA ASN A 160 -0.30 32.98 44.70
C ASN A 160 -0.18 34.51 44.74
N ALA A 161 -1.16 35.22 44.20
CA ALA A 161 -1.23 36.69 44.22
C ALA A 161 -1.81 37.24 45.54
N GLY A 162 -2.25 36.35 46.44
CA GLY A 162 -2.86 36.70 47.71
C GLY A 162 -1.83 37.10 48.77
N PRO A 163 -2.29 37.75 49.85
CA PRO A 163 -1.39 38.21 50.91
C PRO A 163 -0.88 37.10 51.85
N SER A 164 -1.59 35.98 51.98
CA SER A 164 -1.19 34.88 52.87
C SER A 164 -0.42 33.79 52.13
N ASP A 165 0.48 33.09 52.82
CA ASP A 165 1.12 31.89 52.26
C ASP A 165 0.09 30.77 52.12
N ALA A 166 0.08 30.08 50.96
CA ALA A 166 -0.79 28.95 50.70
C ALA A 166 0.01 27.65 50.88
N VAL A 167 -0.13 27.03 52.06
CA VAL A 167 0.54 25.77 52.41
C VAL A 167 -0.36 24.59 52.07
N ASN A 168 0.13 23.63 51.29
CA ASN A 168 -0.63 22.48 50.77
C ASN A 168 -1.73 22.86 49.76
N ALA A 169 -1.50 23.88 48.93
CA ALA A 169 -2.31 24.06 47.73
C ALA A 169 -2.16 22.83 46.83
N GLU A 170 -3.27 22.34 46.28
CA GLU A 170 -3.29 21.09 45.52
C GLU A 170 -3.28 21.37 44.02
N VAL A 171 -2.33 20.80 43.30
CA VAL A 171 -2.20 20.93 41.84
C VAL A 171 -2.55 19.60 41.17
N ASN A 172 -3.42 19.67 40.18
CA ASN A 172 -3.87 18.52 39.38
C ASN A 172 -3.70 18.80 37.87
N ASP A 173 -3.29 17.79 37.12
CA ASP A 173 -3.25 17.79 35.66
C ASP A 173 -3.32 16.33 35.18
N ALA A 174 -4.45 15.98 34.57
CA ALA A 174 -4.65 14.66 34.00
C ALA A 174 -4.06 14.64 32.58
N VAL A 175 -2.96 13.90 32.40
CA VAL A 175 -2.34 13.76 31.08
C VAL A 175 -3.36 13.18 30.10
N PRO A 176 -3.62 13.85 28.96
CA PRO A 176 -4.61 13.40 27.98
C PRO A 176 -4.34 11.99 27.44
N ALA A 177 -5.42 11.22 27.22
CA ALA A 177 -5.35 9.96 26.49
C ALA A 177 -4.78 10.23 25.09
N GLY A 178 -3.69 9.54 24.74
CA GLY A 178 -2.91 9.79 23.52
C GLY A 178 -1.51 10.35 23.78
N ILE A 179 -1.16 10.71 25.02
CA ILE A 179 0.23 10.98 25.42
C ILE A 179 0.73 9.78 26.23
N VAL A 180 1.86 9.22 25.81
CA VAL A 180 2.55 8.09 26.44
C VAL A 180 3.88 8.54 27.05
N ASN A 181 4.35 7.78 28.04
CA ASN A 181 5.62 8.03 28.74
C ASN A 181 5.74 9.45 29.30
N ALA A 182 4.62 10.01 29.77
CA ALA A 182 4.60 11.36 30.30
C ALA A 182 5.44 11.47 31.59
N THR A 183 6.20 12.55 31.69
CA THR A 183 6.94 12.97 32.87
C THR A 183 6.71 14.45 33.09
N TRP A 184 6.93 14.93 34.31
CA TRP A 184 6.85 16.34 34.59
C TRP A 184 7.95 16.78 35.55
N THR A 185 8.30 18.07 35.46
CA THR A 185 9.22 18.76 36.36
C THR A 185 8.57 20.03 36.88
N ALA A 186 9.04 20.50 38.03
CA ALA A 186 8.58 21.73 38.65
C ALA A 186 9.72 22.54 39.25
N THR A 187 9.61 23.86 39.17
CA THR A 187 10.51 24.82 39.83
C THR A 187 9.70 25.87 40.57
N TYR A 188 10.17 26.28 41.74
CA TYR A 188 9.44 27.18 42.63
C TYR A 188 10.21 28.47 42.87
N SER A 189 9.50 29.57 43.10
CA SER A 189 10.09 30.83 43.57
C SER A 189 10.79 30.64 44.93
N PRO A 190 11.78 31.49 45.27
CA PRO A 190 12.50 31.38 46.55
C PRO A 190 11.56 31.26 47.76
N GLY A 191 11.79 30.26 48.60
CA GLY A 191 10.98 29.99 49.80
C GLY A 191 9.68 29.21 49.54
N SER A 192 9.16 29.21 48.33
CA SER A 192 8.09 28.28 47.92
C SER A 192 8.68 26.88 47.69
N SER A 193 7.86 25.84 47.83
CA SER A 193 8.34 24.47 47.74
C SER A 193 7.27 23.47 47.34
N GLY A 194 7.70 22.31 46.87
CA GLY A 194 6.84 21.19 46.48
C GLY A 194 7.68 20.11 45.79
N PRO A 195 7.05 19.01 45.36
CA PRO A 195 7.70 18.00 44.53
C PRO A 195 8.29 18.62 43.25
N ALA A 196 9.56 18.29 42.92
CA ALA A 196 10.27 18.89 41.79
C ALA A 196 10.14 18.09 40.48
N ALA A 197 9.65 16.85 40.53
CA ALA A 197 9.42 16.01 39.37
C ALA A 197 8.48 14.83 39.68
N GLY A 198 7.93 14.23 38.63
CA GLY A 198 7.16 13.00 38.70
C GLY A 198 6.89 12.39 37.31
N THR A 199 6.10 11.32 37.30
CA THR A 199 5.72 10.58 36.09
C THR A 199 4.21 10.51 35.95
N GLY A 200 3.70 10.50 34.72
CA GLY A 200 2.26 10.48 34.42
C GLY A 200 1.56 11.78 34.80
N SER A 201 0.29 11.66 35.19
CA SER A 201 -0.56 12.76 35.64
C SER A 201 -0.10 13.36 36.97
N LEU A 202 -0.34 14.65 37.16
CA LEU A 202 -0.31 15.27 38.48
C LEU A 202 -1.66 14.98 39.15
N ALA A 203 -1.63 14.18 40.22
CA ALA A 203 -2.81 13.80 40.98
C ALA A 203 -2.58 14.14 42.46
N GLY A 204 -3.15 15.25 42.91
CA GLY A 204 -3.05 15.72 44.28
C GLY A 204 -1.66 16.21 44.66
N VAL A 205 -0.94 16.90 43.77
CA VAL A 205 0.41 17.38 44.06
C VAL A 205 0.32 18.58 44.98
N LEU A 206 0.71 18.40 46.25
CA LEU A 206 0.69 19.45 47.25
C LEU A 206 1.92 20.36 47.14
N VAL A 207 1.68 21.67 47.12
CA VAL A 207 2.71 22.71 47.06
C VAL A 207 2.52 23.75 48.16
N THR A 208 3.60 24.41 48.52
CA THR A 208 3.60 25.62 49.36
C THR A 208 3.99 26.80 48.48
N LEU A 209 3.05 27.72 48.28
CA LEU A 209 3.26 28.96 47.53
C LEU A 209 3.20 30.15 48.48
N LEU A 210 4.34 30.80 48.68
CA LEU A 210 4.40 32.02 49.50
C LEU A 210 3.57 33.14 48.87
N ALA A 211 3.20 34.15 49.65
CA ALA A 211 2.57 35.35 49.13
C ALA A 211 3.42 35.99 48.01
N GLY A 212 2.83 36.17 46.82
CA GLY A 212 3.51 36.60 45.59
C GLY A 212 4.39 35.54 44.92
N GLY A 213 4.39 34.31 45.42
CA GLY A 213 5.18 33.18 44.92
C GLY A 213 4.54 32.45 43.74
N ALA A 214 5.33 31.58 43.09
CA ALA A 214 4.89 30.79 41.95
C ALA A 214 5.59 29.41 41.87
N GLY A 215 4.92 28.46 41.23
CA GLY A 215 5.44 27.18 40.79
C GLY A 215 5.25 27.01 39.29
N ILE A 216 6.33 26.70 38.56
CA ILE A 216 6.30 26.45 37.12
C ILE A 216 6.41 24.95 36.89
N PHE A 217 5.45 24.37 36.19
CA PHE A 217 5.40 22.95 35.86
C PHE A 217 5.56 22.75 34.36
N THR A 218 6.34 21.74 33.99
CA THR A 218 6.52 21.32 32.59
C THR A 218 6.23 19.84 32.47
N ILE A 219 5.22 19.48 31.66
CA ILE A 219 4.85 18.10 31.32
C ILE A 219 5.44 17.79 29.94
N THR A 220 6.21 16.73 29.83
CA THR A 220 6.76 16.21 28.57
C THR A 220 6.32 14.77 28.34
N GLY A 221 6.09 14.39 27.08
CA GLY A 221 5.77 13.01 26.71
C GLY A 221 5.90 12.79 25.21
N SER A 222 5.52 11.60 24.73
CA SER A 222 5.39 11.32 23.30
C SER A 222 3.92 11.13 22.96
N ILE A 223 3.49 11.64 21.81
CA ILE A 223 2.14 11.39 21.32
C ILE A 223 2.12 9.97 20.74
N ASP A 224 1.13 9.17 21.12
CA ASP A 224 0.90 7.85 20.52
C ASP A 224 0.88 8.01 18.98
N PRO A 225 1.72 7.28 18.22
CA PRO A 225 1.76 7.36 16.75
C PRO A 225 0.44 7.12 16.04
N LEU A 226 -0.54 6.48 16.69
CA LEU A 226 -1.90 6.24 16.17
C LEU A 226 -2.94 7.23 16.67
N ALA A 227 -2.56 8.21 17.49
CA ALA A 227 -3.49 9.20 18.02
C ALA A 227 -4.11 10.05 16.90
N THR A 228 -5.41 10.33 17.02
CA THR A 228 -6.17 11.16 16.09
C THR A 228 -7.02 12.19 16.85
N GLY A 229 -7.55 13.19 16.17
CA GLY A 229 -8.41 14.21 16.77
C GLY A 229 -7.63 15.30 17.51
N VAL A 230 -8.00 15.58 18.76
CA VAL A 230 -7.43 16.66 19.58
C VAL A 230 -6.99 16.13 20.94
N LEU A 231 -5.90 16.67 21.47
CA LEU A 231 -5.52 16.50 22.87
C LEU A 231 -6.04 17.71 23.66
N VAL A 232 -6.82 17.46 24.70
CA VAL A 232 -7.33 18.50 25.61
C VAL A 232 -6.65 18.32 26.95
N ASN A 233 -5.73 19.22 27.32
CA ASN A 233 -5.04 19.16 28.59
C ASN A 233 -5.52 20.28 29.53
N THR A 234 -5.95 19.91 30.73
CA THR A 234 -6.48 20.83 31.75
C THR A 234 -5.67 20.68 33.03
N SER A 235 -5.16 21.80 33.54
CA SER A 235 -4.54 21.89 34.85
C SER A 235 -5.47 22.65 35.80
N THR A 236 -5.49 22.25 37.07
CA THR A 236 -6.20 22.96 38.13
C THR A 236 -5.32 23.15 39.36
N VAL A 237 -5.57 24.21 40.11
CA VAL A 237 -5.05 24.42 41.46
C VAL A 237 -6.22 24.62 42.42
N SER A 238 -6.13 24.15 43.66
CA SER A 238 -7.12 24.49 44.69
C SER A 238 -6.46 24.92 45.99
N PRO A 239 -7.00 25.93 46.68
CA PRO A 239 -6.51 26.33 47.99
C PRO A 239 -6.76 25.24 49.04
N PRO A 240 -5.93 25.16 50.09
CA PRO A 240 -6.22 24.33 51.26
C PRO A 240 -7.48 24.83 52.00
N GLU A 241 -8.08 23.97 52.83
CA GLU A 241 -9.38 24.20 53.48
C GLU A 241 -9.48 25.50 54.31
N ASP A 242 -8.36 25.95 54.90
CA ASP A 242 -8.28 27.13 55.76
C ASP A 242 -7.89 28.42 55.01
N VAL A 243 -7.66 28.34 53.70
CA VAL A 243 -7.34 29.48 52.83
C VAL A 243 -8.54 29.81 51.95
N THR A 244 -9.02 31.06 52.03
CA THR A 244 -10.08 31.54 51.15
C THR A 244 -9.48 32.15 49.89
N ASP A 245 -9.97 31.74 48.72
CA ASP A 245 -9.64 32.36 47.44
C ASP A 245 -10.63 33.47 47.06
N PRO A 246 -10.17 34.72 46.86
CA PRO A 246 -11.03 35.82 46.42
C PRO A 246 -11.43 35.74 44.94
N ASN A 247 -10.75 34.92 44.12
CA ASN A 247 -10.98 34.82 42.68
C ASN A 247 -11.06 33.37 42.16
N PRO A 248 -12.04 32.55 42.61
CA PRO A 248 -12.20 31.13 42.30
C PRO A 248 -12.45 30.75 40.81
N GLY A 249 -12.31 31.71 39.88
CA GLY A 249 -12.44 31.50 38.45
C GLY A 249 -11.11 31.39 37.69
N ASN A 250 -9.96 31.61 38.34
CA ASN A 250 -8.63 31.59 37.70
C ASN A 250 -7.81 30.32 38.04
N GLU A 251 -8.42 29.34 38.70
CA GLU A 251 -7.83 28.10 39.21
C GLU A 251 -7.83 26.96 38.19
N THR A 252 -8.30 27.20 36.98
CA THR A 252 -8.33 26.21 35.90
C THR A 252 -7.81 26.81 34.60
N SER A 253 -6.99 26.04 33.87
CA SER A 253 -6.51 26.43 32.55
C SER A 253 -6.44 25.23 31.63
N THR A 254 -7.04 25.37 30.45
CA THR A 254 -7.16 24.31 29.44
C THR A 254 -6.49 24.72 28.14
N VAL A 255 -5.67 23.83 27.58
CA VAL A 255 -5.09 23.96 26.24
C VAL A 255 -5.59 22.82 25.36
N THR A 256 -5.96 23.16 24.12
CA THR A 256 -6.34 22.19 23.09
C THR A 256 -5.29 22.15 22.00
N THR A 257 -4.85 20.94 21.64
CA THR A 257 -3.83 20.70 20.62
C THR A 257 -4.45 19.86 19.51
N GLN A 258 -4.49 20.38 18.30
CA GLN A 258 -4.98 19.64 17.13
C GLN A 258 -3.92 18.66 16.62
N LEU A 259 -4.27 17.38 16.49
CA LEU A 259 -3.36 16.40 15.89
C LEU A 259 -3.44 16.47 14.36
N VAL A 260 -2.26 16.45 13.74
CA VAL A 260 -2.07 16.44 12.29
C VAL A 260 -1.22 15.22 11.91
N PRO A 261 -1.84 14.02 11.77
CA PRO A 261 -1.14 12.80 11.37
C PRO A 261 -0.30 12.98 10.11
N THR A 262 0.97 12.60 10.17
CA THR A 262 1.93 12.72 9.06
C THR A 262 2.72 11.42 8.92
N ALA A 263 2.54 10.74 7.79
CA ALA A 263 3.23 9.50 7.44
C ALA A 263 3.86 9.66 6.05
N ASP A 264 5.16 9.41 5.93
CA ASP A 264 5.94 9.51 4.69
C ASP A 264 6.04 8.10 4.10
N LEU A 265 5.22 7.79 3.08
CA LEU A 265 5.13 6.45 2.50
C LEU A 265 6.02 6.35 1.26
N ALA A 266 7.21 5.80 1.43
CA ALA A 266 8.13 5.55 0.34
C ALA A 266 7.89 4.18 -0.31
N ALA A 267 7.85 4.13 -1.64
CA ALA A 267 7.82 2.90 -2.41
C ALA A 267 9.18 2.61 -3.04
N ALA A 268 9.64 1.37 -2.93
CA ALA A 268 10.77 0.83 -3.67
C ALA A 268 10.32 -0.39 -4.46
N LYS A 269 10.87 -0.57 -5.66
CA LYS A 269 10.47 -1.66 -6.55
C LYS A 269 11.67 -2.24 -7.29
N GLN A 270 11.69 -3.55 -7.40
CA GLN A 270 12.67 -4.27 -8.20
C GLN A 270 12.07 -5.50 -8.86
N ARG A 271 12.61 -5.89 -10.02
CA ARG A 271 12.33 -7.20 -10.61
C ARG A 271 13.26 -8.24 -9.98
N THR A 272 12.70 -9.34 -9.52
CA THR A 272 13.45 -10.44 -8.88
C THR A 272 13.58 -11.69 -9.76
N SER A 273 12.85 -11.74 -10.87
CA SER A 273 12.98 -12.80 -11.88
C SER A 273 14.13 -12.55 -12.86
N ALA A 274 14.40 -13.57 -13.69
CA ALA A 274 15.27 -13.47 -14.86
C ALA A 274 14.82 -12.34 -15.83
N PRO A 275 15.70 -11.90 -16.77
CA PRO A 275 15.38 -10.85 -17.72
C PRO A 275 14.06 -11.04 -18.46
N ALA A 276 13.35 -9.94 -18.70
CA ALA A 276 12.01 -9.93 -19.29
C ALA A 276 12.02 -10.58 -20.70
N THR A 277 11.47 -11.79 -20.79
CA THR A 277 11.32 -12.54 -22.05
C THR A 277 9.84 -12.75 -22.33
N ALA A 278 9.37 -12.41 -23.53
CA ALA A 278 7.96 -12.58 -23.88
C ALA A 278 7.53 -14.06 -23.71
N GLY A 279 6.38 -14.26 -23.06
CA GLY A 279 5.82 -15.58 -22.74
C GLY A 279 6.47 -16.31 -21.56
N SER A 280 7.44 -15.67 -20.88
CA SER A 280 8.05 -16.20 -19.65
C SER A 280 7.45 -15.53 -18.40
N PRO A 281 7.52 -16.20 -17.23
CA PRO A 281 7.10 -15.61 -15.96
C PRO A 281 8.01 -14.45 -15.55
N VAL A 282 7.43 -13.46 -14.89
CA VAL A 282 8.10 -12.30 -14.29
C VAL A 282 7.61 -12.09 -12.87
N THR A 283 8.52 -11.70 -11.98
CA THR A 283 8.22 -11.41 -10.57
C THR A 283 8.84 -10.08 -10.16
N TYR A 284 8.07 -9.28 -9.43
CA TYR A 284 8.48 -8.03 -8.82
C TYR A 284 8.34 -8.10 -7.31
N GLU A 285 9.29 -7.48 -6.63
CA GLU A 285 9.22 -7.18 -5.21
C GLU A 285 9.01 -5.67 -5.04
N ILE A 286 8.05 -5.32 -4.20
CA ILE A 286 7.70 -3.94 -3.86
C ILE A 286 7.79 -3.80 -2.35
N VAL A 287 8.58 -2.86 -1.88
CA VAL A 287 8.71 -2.55 -0.47
C VAL A 287 8.10 -1.18 -0.23
N VAL A 288 7.10 -1.11 0.65
CA VAL A 288 6.55 0.16 1.13
C VAL A 288 7.08 0.40 2.53
N THR A 289 7.64 1.59 2.77
CA THR A 289 8.25 1.99 4.04
C THR A 289 7.55 3.22 4.57
N ASN A 290 7.21 3.26 5.86
CA ASN A 290 6.77 4.49 6.51
C ASN A 290 7.98 5.19 7.13
N LEU A 291 8.47 6.26 6.51
CA LEU A 291 9.58 7.10 6.98
C LEU A 291 9.11 8.23 7.91
N GLY A 292 7.79 8.40 8.07
CA GLY A 292 7.19 9.45 8.86
C GLY A 292 6.93 9.04 10.31
N PRO A 293 6.69 10.02 11.20
CA PRO A 293 6.51 9.76 12.63
C PRO A 293 5.18 9.08 12.98
N SER A 294 4.11 9.36 12.24
CA SER A 294 2.78 8.78 12.53
C SER A 294 2.67 7.38 11.94
N SER A 295 2.11 6.45 12.71
CA SER A 295 1.81 5.09 12.25
C SER A 295 0.54 5.09 11.39
N VAL A 296 0.46 4.19 10.41
CA VAL A 296 -0.76 3.97 9.61
C VAL A 296 -1.26 2.54 9.74
N THR A 297 -2.57 2.35 9.80
CA THR A 297 -3.22 1.02 9.81
C THR A 297 -3.69 0.58 8.44
N SER A 298 -3.71 1.48 7.46
CA SER A 298 -4.02 1.18 6.07
C SER A 298 -3.38 2.23 5.16
N PHE A 299 -3.19 1.88 3.89
CA PHE A 299 -2.83 2.80 2.82
C PHE A 299 -3.30 2.24 1.48
N ALA A 300 -3.43 3.09 0.47
CA ALA A 300 -3.75 2.65 -0.88
C ALA A 300 -2.47 2.43 -1.69
N ILE A 301 -2.48 1.40 -2.53
CA ILE A 301 -1.40 0.99 -3.41
C ILE A 301 -1.98 0.63 -4.77
N VAL A 302 -1.43 1.22 -5.82
CA VAL A 302 -1.81 0.97 -7.20
C VAL A 302 -0.57 0.49 -7.94
N ASP A 303 -0.65 -0.68 -8.55
CA ASP A 303 0.45 -1.27 -9.31
C ASP A 303 -0.02 -1.56 -10.74
N VAL A 304 0.63 -0.92 -11.71
CA VAL A 304 0.29 -1.03 -13.13
C VAL A 304 1.50 -1.54 -13.90
N THR A 305 1.29 -2.67 -14.59
CA THR A 305 2.26 -3.21 -15.54
C THR A 305 1.77 -3.01 -16.98
N ALA A 306 2.63 -2.47 -17.84
CA ALA A 306 2.41 -2.31 -19.27
C ALA A 306 3.52 -3.03 -20.06
N PRO A 307 3.18 -4.00 -20.93
CA PRO A 307 1.85 -4.59 -21.12
C PRO A 307 1.36 -5.33 -19.87
N ALA A 308 0.03 -5.49 -19.75
CA ALA A 308 -0.57 -6.22 -18.64
C ALA A 308 -0.10 -7.68 -18.61
N LEU A 309 0.21 -8.18 -17.40
CA LEU A 309 0.63 -9.56 -17.21
C LEU A 309 -0.58 -10.51 -17.33
N VAL A 310 -0.34 -11.68 -17.92
CA VAL A 310 -1.31 -12.78 -17.96
C VAL A 310 -1.24 -13.55 -16.66
N GLY A 311 -2.40 -13.80 -16.03
CA GLY A 311 -2.48 -14.54 -14.77
C GLY A 311 -1.77 -13.84 -13.61
N ALA A 312 -1.85 -12.51 -13.56
CA ALA A 312 -1.20 -11.72 -12.52
C ALA A 312 -1.77 -12.06 -11.13
N GLY A 313 -0.88 -12.19 -10.15
CA GLY A 313 -1.24 -12.41 -8.75
C GLY A 313 -0.32 -11.62 -7.81
N THR A 314 -0.89 -11.16 -6.71
CA THR A 314 -0.18 -10.39 -5.67
C THR A 314 -0.27 -11.10 -4.33
N SER A 315 0.83 -11.15 -3.60
CA SER A 315 0.88 -11.53 -2.18
C SER A 315 1.55 -10.45 -1.35
N VAL A 316 1.27 -10.44 -0.05
CA VAL A 316 1.88 -9.52 0.93
C VAL A 316 2.42 -10.33 2.11
N ASP A 317 3.55 -9.91 2.67
CA ASP A 317 4.22 -10.60 3.79
C ASP A 317 3.50 -10.44 5.14
N ARG A 318 2.79 -9.32 5.33
CA ARG A 318 2.01 -9.01 6.54
C ARG A 318 0.76 -8.19 6.23
N GLY A 319 -0.23 -8.26 7.11
CA GLY A 319 -1.53 -7.63 6.89
C GLY A 319 -2.33 -8.30 5.76
N THR A 320 -3.29 -7.59 5.20
CA THR A 320 -4.11 -8.05 4.07
C THR A 320 -4.09 -7.02 2.94
N TYR A 321 -4.12 -7.50 1.70
CA TYR A 321 -4.24 -6.66 0.51
C TYR A 321 -5.49 -7.07 -0.27
N ASP A 322 -6.36 -6.10 -0.56
CA ASP A 322 -7.52 -6.30 -1.42
C ASP A 322 -7.21 -5.79 -2.83
N PRO A 323 -7.03 -6.69 -3.83
CA PRO A 323 -6.70 -6.30 -5.19
C PRO A 323 -7.84 -5.58 -5.92
N LEU A 324 -9.09 -5.64 -5.43
CA LEU A 324 -10.22 -4.93 -6.04
C LEU A 324 -10.22 -3.45 -5.67
N THR A 325 -9.91 -3.14 -4.42
CA THR A 325 -9.89 -1.77 -3.90
C THR A 325 -8.51 -1.12 -3.94
N GLY A 326 -7.44 -1.91 -4.09
CA GLY A 326 -6.06 -1.43 -4.04
C GLY A 326 -5.65 -0.98 -2.64
N VAL A 327 -6.24 -1.55 -1.58
CA VAL A 327 -5.99 -1.13 -0.20
C VAL A 327 -5.28 -2.24 0.56
N TRP A 328 -4.19 -1.86 1.23
CA TRP A 328 -3.56 -2.68 2.25
C TRP A 328 -4.08 -2.31 3.64
N THR A 329 -4.32 -3.30 4.49
CA THR A 329 -4.78 -3.12 5.87
C THR A 329 -3.92 -3.95 6.83
N ALA A 330 -3.48 -3.32 7.93
CA ALA A 330 -2.75 -3.99 8.99
C ALA A 330 -3.63 -5.02 9.72
N ALA A 331 -3.01 -6.01 10.36
CA ALA A 331 -3.72 -6.94 11.23
C ALA A 331 -4.30 -6.20 12.46
N ALA A 332 -5.32 -6.78 13.11
CA ALA A 332 -5.91 -6.19 14.30
C ALA A 332 -4.84 -6.00 15.40
N GLY A 333 -4.70 -4.76 15.89
CA GLY A 333 -3.70 -4.39 16.88
C GLY A 333 -2.29 -4.11 16.34
N ASP A 334 -2.12 -4.11 15.01
CA ASP A 334 -0.84 -3.81 14.35
C ASP A 334 -0.93 -2.53 13.51
N SER A 335 0.23 -2.01 13.07
CA SER A 335 0.35 -0.85 12.18
C SER A 335 1.66 -0.86 11.40
N LEU A 336 1.72 -0.07 10.33
CA LEU A 336 2.98 0.34 9.71
C LEU A 336 3.55 1.51 10.51
N ALA A 337 4.30 1.18 11.57
CA ALA A 337 4.99 2.16 12.41
C ALA A 337 6.12 2.88 11.68
N SER A 338 6.60 3.98 12.26
CA SER A 338 7.79 4.71 11.78
C SER A 338 8.98 3.75 11.61
N GLY A 339 9.61 3.79 10.44
CA GLY A 339 10.67 2.88 9.99
C GLY A 339 10.22 1.46 9.62
N GLY A 340 8.93 1.14 9.78
CA GLY A 340 8.35 -0.14 9.43
C GLY A 340 8.21 -0.31 7.92
N THR A 341 8.26 -1.57 7.47
CA THR A 341 8.13 -1.97 6.06
C THR A 341 7.05 -3.02 5.87
N VAL A 342 6.49 -3.06 4.67
CA VAL A 342 5.63 -4.14 4.17
C VAL A 342 6.04 -4.47 2.74
N THR A 343 6.08 -5.76 2.42
CA THR A 343 6.61 -6.26 1.15
C THR A 343 5.52 -6.96 0.35
N PHE A 344 5.28 -6.48 -0.86
CA PHE A 344 4.39 -7.11 -1.83
C PHE A 344 5.21 -7.86 -2.88
N THR A 345 4.72 -9.03 -3.27
CA THR A 345 5.22 -9.78 -4.42
C THR A 345 4.16 -9.76 -5.50
N LEU A 346 4.48 -9.21 -6.68
CA LEU A 346 3.66 -9.29 -7.88
C LEU A 346 4.27 -10.33 -8.82
N SER A 347 3.49 -11.28 -9.29
CA SER A 347 3.94 -12.30 -10.25
C SER A 347 2.93 -12.47 -11.38
N GLY A 348 3.40 -12.88 -12.56
CA GLY A 348 2.56 -13.17 -13.72
C GLY A 348 3.40 -13.57 -14.92
N THR A 349 2.79 -13.73 -16.09
CA THR A 349 3.48 -14.07 -17.34
C THR A 349 3.42 -12.92 -18.32
N ILE A 350 4.56 -12.56 -18.92
CA ILE A 350 4.61 -11.53 -19.97
C ILE A 350 3.86 -12.08 -21.19
N PRO A 351 2.95 -11.32 -21.84
CA PRO A 351 2.27 -11.80 -23.05
C PRO A 351 3.28 -12.28 -24.11
N ALA A 352 3.03 -13.45 -24.72
CA ALA A 352 3.99 -14.09 -25.63
C ALA A 352 4.27 -13.30 -26.92
N GLY A 353 3.37 -12.39 -27.31
CA GLY A 353 3.53 -11.45 -28.41
C GLY A 353 3.99 -10.05 -28.00
N ALA A 354 4.37 -9.84 -26.73
CA ALA A 354 4.82 -8.53 -26.26
C ALA A 354 6.15 -8.12 -26.90
N THR A 355 6.26 -6.85 -27.26
CA THR A 355 7.46 -6.23 -27.83
C THR A 355 7.75 -4.90 -27.13
N GLY A 356 8.96 -4.36 -27.28
CA GLY A 356 9.34 -3.08 -26.69
C GLY A 356 9.80 -3.24 -25.24
N THR A 357 9.21 -2.51 -24.31
CA THR A 357 9.57 -2.52 -22.89
C THR A 357 8.44 -3.02 -22.02
N LEU A 358 8.80 -3.72 -20.95
CA LEU A 358 7.94 -4.04 -19.81
C LEU A 358 8.17 -2.97 -18.74
N THR A 359 7.18 -2.11 -18.55
CA THR A 359 7.21 -1.07 -17.53
C THR A 359 6.24 -1.44 -16.42
N ASN A 360 6.73 -1.42 -15.18
CA ASN A 360 5.93 -1.68 -14.01
C ASN A 360 6.07 -0.55 -13.00
N THR A 361 4.98 0.15 -12.72
CA THR A 361 4.95 1.33 -11.86
C THR A 361 4.02 1.08 -10.68
N VAL A 362 4.56 1.22 -9.47
CA VAL A 362 3.76 1.25 -8.24
C VAL A 362 3.66 2.67 -7.72
N THR A 363 2.48 3.04 -7.23
CA THR A 363 2.23 4.29 -6.52
C THR A 363 1.50 3.98 -5.21
N VAL A 364 1.93 4.59 -4.11
CA VAL A 364 1.28 4.48 -2.79
C VAL A 364 0.71 5.83 -2.34
N SER A 365 -0.36 5.81 -1.55
CA SER A 365 -0.91 7.04 -0.95
C SER A 365 -1.38 6.80 0.47
N PRO A 366 -1.16 7.76 1.39
CA PRO A 366 -1.60 7.65 2.77
C PRO A 366 -3.13 7.60 2.87
N PRO A 367 -3.68 7.10 3.99
CA PRO A 367 -5.13 7.10 4.21
C PRO A 367 -5.66 8.54 4.41
N ALA A 368 -6.97 8.71 4.27
CA ALA A 368 -7.61 10.01 4.44
C ALA A 368 -7.32 10.63 5.83
N GLY A 369 -7.00 11.93 5.86
CA GLY A 369 -6.66 12.65 7.08
C GLY A 369 -5.19 12.51 7.52
N VAL A 370 -4.38 11.74 6.79
CA VAL A 370 -2.93 11.65 6.97
C VAL A 370 -2.24 12.34 5.81
N THR A 371 -1.24 13.18 6.11
CA THR A 371 -0.46 13.88 5.09
C THR A 371 0.85 13.16 4.83
N ASP A 372 1.22 13.02 3.56
CA ASP A 372 2.56 12.60 3.14
C ASP A 372 3.42 13.84 2.88
N PRO A 373 4.52 14.07 3.63
CA PRO A 373 5.36 15.24 3.47
C PRO A 373 6.28 15.15 2.24
N ASN A 374 6.46 13.97 1.64
CA ASN A 374 7.38 13.74 0.51
C ASN A 374 6.76 12.85 -0.58
N PRO A 375 5.72 13.31 -1.29
CA PRO A 375 4.99 12.50 -2.27
C PRO A 375 5.84 11.99 -3.45
N ASP A 376 7.03 12.55 -3.68
CA ASP A 376 7.92 12.14 -4.78
C ASP A 376 8.51 10.74 -4.58
N ASN A 377 8.62 10.26 -3.34
CA ASN A 377 9.12 8.91 -3.04
C ASN A 377 8.01 7.85 -3.03
N ASN A 378 6.75 8.26 -3.25
CA ASN A 378 5.59 7.36 -3.24
C ASN A 378 5.45 6.53 -4.51
N THR A 379 6.29 6.77 -5.52
CA THR A 379 6.24 6.07 -6.80
C THR A 379 7.58 5.40 -7.12
N ALA A 380 7.53 4.15 -7.54
CA ALA A 380 8.68 3.42 -8.06
C ALA A 380 8.36 2.74 -9.38
N THR A 381 9.26 2.90 -10.36
CA THR A 381 9.09 2.35 -11.71
C THR A 381 10.29 1.49 -12.08
N VAL A 382 10.02 0.27 -12.58
CA VAL A 382 11.01 -0.60 -13.20
C VAL A 382 10.67 -0.73 -14.68
N THR A 383 11.64 -0.49 -15.56
CA THR A 383 11.47 -0.61 -17.01
C THR A 383 12.56 -1.51 -17.58
N ASP A 384 12.14 -2.55 -18.29
CA ASP A 384 13.03 -3.54 -18.88
C ASP A 384 12.73 -3.76 -20.36
N PRO A 385 13.74 -3.90 -21.24
CA PRO A 385 13.50 -4.34 -22.61
C PRO A 385 12.97 -5.78 -22.63
N ILE A 386 11.97 -6.04 -23.45
CA ILE A 386 11.40 -7.38 -23.67
C ILE A 386 12.21 -8.08 -24.76
N ALA A 387 12.85 -9.20 -24.40
CA ALA A 387 13.47 -10.10 -25.34
C ALA A 387 12.43 -11.03 -25.99
N ALA A 388 12.55 -11.25 -27.29
CA ALA A 388 11.82 -12.29 -28.02
C ALA A 388 12.72 -13.51 -28.23
N VAL A 389 12.30 -14.66 -27.71
CA VAL A 389 13.01 -15.93 -27.86
C VAL A 389 12.08 -16.94 -28.53
N SER A 390 12.38 -17.26 -29.78
CA SER A 390 11.71 -18.31 -30.55
C SER A 390 12.64 -19.50 -30.73
N ARG A 391 12.07 -20.70 -30.88
CA ARG A 391 12.83 -21.92 -31.18
C ARG A 391 12.06 -22.70 -32.22
N LEU A 392 12.54 -22.71 -33.45
CA LEU A 392 11.89 -23.47 -34.51
C LEU A 392 12.31 -24.94 -34.48
N GLU A 393 11.35 -25.80 -34.77
CA GLU A 393 11.53 -27.21 -35.06
C GLU A 393 10.90 -27.46 -36.43
N ILE A 394 11.60 -28.16 -37.32
CA ILE A 394 11.08 -28.54 -38.63
C ILE A 394 11.21 -30.04 -38.81
N VAL A 395 10.13 -30.66 -39.28
CA VAL A 395 10.06 -32.09 -39.58
C VAL A 395 9.50 -32.25 -40.98
N LYS A 396 10.24 -32.95 -41.84
CA LYS A 396 9.81 -33.31 -43.19
C LYS A 396 9.64 -34.82 -43.28
N THR A 397 8.48 -35.25 -43.77
CA THR A 397 8.14 -36.67 -43.94
C THR A 397 7.35 -36.86 -45.22
N GLY A 398 7.31 -38.06 -45.75
CA GLY A 398 6.54 -38.40 -46.96
C GLY A 398 6.77 -39.85 -47.33
N ASP A 399 6.38 -40.22 -48.55
CA ASP A 399 6.52 -41.58 -49.07
C ASP A 399 8.00 -42.02 -49.10
N ILE A 400 8.32 -43.15 -48.47
CA ILE A 400 9.72 -43.60 -48.37
C ILE A 400 10.23 -44.26 -49.66
N THR A 401 9.33 -44.60 -50.57
CA THR A 401 9.61 -45.10 -51.91
C THR A 401 8.70 -44.42 -52.93
N TYR A 402 9.14 -44.36 -54.19
CA TYR A 402 8.30 -43.87 -55.29
C TYR A 402 8.56 -44.66 -56.58
N LYS A 403 7.57 -44.65 -57.47
CA LYS A 403 7.68 -45.21 -58.83
C LYS A 403 7.70 -44.09 -59.85
N ALA A 404 8.56 -44.18 -60.85
CA ALA A 404 8.68 -43.14 -61.88
C ALA A 404 7.36 -42.92 -62.61
N GLY A 405 6.89 -41.68 -62.67
CA GLY A 405 5.57 -41.32 -63.18
C GLY A 405 4.49 -41.26 -62.08
N GLY A 406 4.61 -42.00 -60.98
CA GLY A 406 3.56 -42.12 -59.97
C GLY A 406 3.42 -40.92 -59.01
N PHE A 407 2.43 -41.01 -58.11
CA PHE A 407 2.24 -40.04 -57.04
C PHE A 407 3.42 -39.98 -56.08
N LEU A 408 3.63 -38.79 -55.54
CA LEU A 408 4.55 -38.55 -54.45
C LEU A 408 3.94 -37.52 -53.51
N ALA A 409 3.72 -37.93 -52.27
CA ALA A 409 3.24 -37.08 -51.20
C ALA A 409 4.32 -36.87 -50.14
N PHE A 410 4.46 -35.63 -49.70
CA PHE A 410 5.29 -35.28 -48.55
C PHE A 410 4.72 -34.08 -47.81
N GLN A 411 5.11 -33.92 -46.56
CA GLN A 411 4.70 -32.82 -45.69
C GLN A 411 5.89 -32.18 -45.01
N VAL A 412 5.74 -30.91 -44.66
CA VAL A 412 6.67 -30.13 -43.85
C VAL A 412 5.91 -29.54 -42.68
N VAL A 413 6.29 -29.90 -41.46
CA VAL A 413 5.71 -29.34 -40.23
C VAL A 413 6.75 -28.44 -39.58
N VAL A 414 6.42 -27.16 -39.40
CA VAL A 414 7.25 -26.19 -38.68
C VAL A 414 6.54 -25.81 -37.39
N THR A 415 7.20 -25.99 -36.25
CA THR A 415 6.67 -25.70 -34.92
C THR A 415 7.51 -24.65 -34.21
N ASN A 416 6.89 -23.67 -33.56
CA ASN A 416 7.58 -22.79 -32.62
C ASN A 416 7.53 -23.36 -31.20
N ARG A 417 8.66 -23.89 -30.74
CA ARG A 417 8.89 -24.44 -29.40
C ARG A 417 9.51 -23.42 -28.42
N GLY A 418 9.62 -22.16 -28.81
CA GLY A 418 10.13 -21.09 -27.95
C GLY A 418 9.03 -20.46 -27.10
N PRO A 419 9.38 -19.71 -26.04
CA PRO A 419 8.41 -19.04 -25.18
C PRO A 419 7.76 -17.81 -25.83
N SER A 420 8.35 -17.21 -26.86
CA SER A 420 7.82 -16.02 -27.53
C SER A 420 7.20 -16.37 -28.88
N PHE A 421 6.34 -15.48 -29.40
CA PHE A 421 5.87 -15.57 -30.78
C PHE A 421 7.06 -15.51 -31.75
N ALA A 422 7.12 -16.46 -32.68
CA ALA A 422 8.08 -16.46 -33.76
C ALA A 422 7.52 -15.59 -34.90
N THR A 423 7.97 -14.34 -34.98
CA THR A 423 7.52 -13.38 -35.99
C THR A 423 8.47 -13.39 -37.19
N GLY A 424 7.95 -13.50 -38.41
CA GLY A 424 8.76 -13.50 -39.63
C GLY A 424 9.53 -14.80 -39.88
N VAL A 425 8.93 -15.94 -39.54
CA VAL A 425 9.43 -17.27 -39.94
C VAL A 425 9.33 -17.40 -41.46
N ARG A 426 10.46 -17.62 -42.14
CA ARG A 426 10.50 -17.92 -43.57
C ARG A 426 10.73 -19.40 -43.79
N VAL A 427 9.79 -20.08 -44.45
CA VAL A 427 9.89 -21.50 -44.82
C VAL A 427 10.20 -21.60 -46.31
N VAL A 428 11.27 -22.29 -46.64
CA VAL A 428 11.71 -22.54 -48.01
C VAL A 428 11.82 -24.04 -48.23
N ASP A 429 11.20 -24.54 -49.30
CA ASP A 429 11.28 -25.93 -49.73
C ASP A 429 11.31 -25.94 -51.26
N ALA A 430 12.51 -26.05 -51.83
CA ALA A 430 12.69 -26.03 -53.28
C ALA A 430 12.21 -27.37 -53.87
N LEU A 431 11.56 -27.32 -55.04
CA LEU A 431 11.11 -28.56 -55.67
C LEU A 431 12.34 -29.41 -56.06
N PRO A 432 12.45 -30.67 -55.58
CA PRO A 432 13.57 -31.54 -55.93
C PRO A 432 13.46 -31.97 -57.40
N ALA A 433 14.59 -32.35 -57.99
CA ALA A 433 14.60 -32.94 -59.32
C ALA A 433 13.73 -34.21 -59.36
N GLY A 434 13.02 -34.42 -60.47
CA GLY A 434 12.14 -35.56 -60.63
C GLY A 434 10.73 -35.39 -60.07
N VAL A 435 10.39 -34.24 -59.47
CA VAL A 435 9.01 -33.92 -59.05
C VAL A 435 8.36 -32.94 -60.03
N VAL A 436 7.14 -33.24 -60.45
CA VAL A 436 6.35 -32.47 -61.44
C VAL A 436 4.88 -32.42 -61.02
N ASN A 437 4.07 -31.59 -61.70
CA ASN A 437 2.61 -31.50 -61.50
C ASN A 437 2.20 -31.47 -60.03
N TRP A 438 2.75 -30.52 -59.29
CA TRP A 438 2.64 -30.47 -57.85
C TRP A 438 1.69 -29.37 -57.39
N SER A 439 1.12 -29.56 -56.21
CA SER A 439 0.35 -28.58 -55.46
C SER A 439 0.68 -28.70 -53.98
N TRP A 440 0.37 -27.68 -53.19
CA TRP A 440 0.58 -27.72 -51.76
C TRP A 440 -0.55 -26.98 -51.05
N GLN A 441 -0.76 -27.23 -49.77
CA GLN A 441 -1.65 -26.46 -48.90
C GLN A 441 -1.00 -26.27 -47.52
N VAL A 442 -1.39 -25.25 -46.76
CA VAL A 442 -0.89 -25.04 -45.39
C VAL A 442 -2.04 -24.96 -44.39
N THR A 443 -1.85 -25.58 -43.23
CA THR A 443 -2.75 -25.44 -42.08
C THR A 443 -1.98 -24.89 -40.89
N TYR A 444 -2.61 -23.97 -40.15
CA TYR A 444 -2.04 -23.33 -38.97
C TYR A 444 -2.74 -23.80 -37.70
N VAL A 445 -1.96 -24.07 -36.67
CA VAL A 445 -2.46 -24.32 -35.31
C VAL A 445 -1.86 -23.27 -34.36
N GLY A 446 -2.67 -22.83 -33.39
CA GLY A 446 -2.29 -21.81 -32.41
C GLY A 446 -2.77 -20.41 -32.79
N ILE A 447 -3.45 -19.74 -31.86
CA ILE A 447 -3.99 -18.39 -32.07
C ILE A 447 -2.82 -17.41 -32.26
N GLY A 448 -2.81 -16.70 -33.40
CA GLY A 448 -1.72 -15.80 -33.80
C GLY A 448 -0.71 -16.43 -34.77
N SER A 449 -0.85 -17.73 -35.08
CA SER A 449 -0.16 -18.34 -36.23
C SER A 449 -0.89 -17.96 -37.52
N GLN A 450 -0.21 -17.25 -38.42
CA GLN A 450 -0.81 -16.74 -39.67
C GLN A 450 0.28 -16.27 -40.64
N THR A 451 -0.10 -16.05 -41.90
CA THR A 451 0.77 -15.36 -42.87
C THR A 451 0.88 -13.87 -42.52
N THR A 452 2.07 -13.30 -42.73
CA THR A 452 2.36 -11.88 -42.42
C THR A 452 2.32 -10.99 -43.67
N ASP A 453 1.98 -11.53 -44.84
CA ASP A 453 1.99 -10.80 -46.11
C ASP A 453 0.64 -10.18 -46.48
N GLY A 454 -0.40 -10.34 -45.65
CA GLY A 454 -1.75 -9.85 -45.96
C GLY A 454 -2.34 -10.50 -47.22
N SER A 455 -1.72 -11.58 -47.72
CA SER A 455 -2.29 -12.39 -48.78
C SER A 455 -3.52 -13.10 -48.20
N PRO A 456 -4.68 -13.11 -48.88
CA PRO A 456 -5.64 -14.19 -48.66
C PRO A 456 -4.91 -15.53 -48.82
N ASP A 457 -5.50 -16.64 -48.37
CA ASP A 457 -5.04 -18.02 -48.58
C ASP A 457 -4.93 -18.39 -50.08
N SER A 458 -4.32 -17.57 -50.94
CA SER A 458 -3.97 -17.89 -52.31
C SER A 458 -2.74 -18.78 -52.27
N VAL A 459 -3.04 -20.04 -52.00
CA VAL A 459 -2.31 -21.23 -52.34
C VAL A 459 -2.02 -21.22 -53.84
N THR A 460 -1.03 -20.42 -54.26
CA THR A 460 -0.53 -20.49 -55.64
C THR A 460 0.93 -20.91 -55.56
N ALA A 461 1.19 -22.13 -56.01
CA ALA A 461 2.53 -22.68 -56.15
C ALA A 461 3.41 -21.71 -56.96
N SER A 462 4.60 -21.41 -56.46
CA SER A 462 5.64 -20.84 -57.33
C SER A 462 6.14 -21.96 -58.23
N ALA A 463 6.69 -21.68 -59.42
CA ALA A 463 7.32 -22.73 -60.22
C ALA A 463 8.58 -23.36 -59.55
N ALA A 464 9.06 -22.79 -58.43
CA ALA A 464 10.33 -23.12 -57.79
C ALA A 464 10.21 -23.87 -56.45
N GLY A 465 9.00 -24.11 -55.93
CA GLY A 465 8.77 -24.71 -54.61
C GLY A 465 8.01 -23.78 -53.64
N ILE A 466 8.10 -24.07 -52.34
CA ILE A 466 7.54 -23.25 -51.25
C ILE A 466 8.56 -22.19 -50.85
N ASP A 467 8.10 -20.94 -50.76
CA ASP A 467 8.81 -19.83 -50.11
C ASP A 467 7.76 -18.94 -49.43
N LYS A 468 7.63 -19.08 -48.11
CA LYS A 468 6.52 -18.46 -47.35
C LYS A 468 7.00 -17.80 -46.07
N LEU A 469 6.51 -16.57 -45.84
CA LEU A 469 6.73 -15.81 -44.62
C LEU A 469 5.47 -15.86 -43.73
N MET A 470 5.65 -16.18 -42.45
CA MET A 470 4.56 -16.36 -41.51
C MET A 470 4.98 -16.04 -40.08
N ASN A 471 3.99 -15.98 -39.20
CA ASN A 471 4.19 -15.95 -37.75
C ASN A 471 3.71 -17.29 -37.17
N LEU A 472 4.39 -17.75 -36.11
CA LEU A 472 3.96 -18.90 -35.32
C LEU A 472 3.81 -18.51 -33.86
N ALA A 473 2.62 -18.73 -33.30
CA ALA A 473 2.38 -18.60 -31.88
C ALA A 473 3.24 -19.59 -31.08
N VAL A 474 3.30 -19.45 -29.75
CA VAL A 474 3.95 -20.44 -28.89
C VAL A 474 3.27 -21.80 -29.05
N ASN A 475 4.05 -22.85 -29.32
CA ASN A 475 3.59 -24.17 -29.73
C ASN A 475 2.71 -24.19 -30.98
N GLY A 476 2.63 -23.08 -31.70
CA GLY A 476 1.93 -23.00 -32.97
C GLY A 476 2.68 -23.77 -34.05
N THR A 477 1.92 -24.38 -34.96
CA THR A 477 2.46 -25.18 -36.07
C THR A 477 1.96 -24.64 -37.40
N ALA A 478 2.80 -24.74 -38.43
CA ALA A 478 2.39 -24.67 -39.83
C ALA A 478 2.70 -26.01 -40.48
N THR A 479 1.68 -26.66 -41.03
CA THR A 479 1.81 -27.94 -41.73
C THR A 479 1.55 -27.71 -43.21
N PHE A 480 2.61 -27.82 -44.01
CA PHE A 480 2.54 -27.81 -45.46
C PHE A 480 2.35 -29.24 -45.95
N THR A 481 1.26 -29.51 -46.67
CA THR A 481 0.99 -30.80 -47.32
C THR A 481 1.21 -30.64 -48.81
N ILE A 482 2.10 -31.43 -49.40
CA ILE A 482 2.47 -31.37 -50.81
C ILE A 482 1.99 -32.66 -51.48
N THR A 483 1.25 -32.50 -52.58
CA THR A 483 0.84 -33.59 -53.47
C THR A 483 1.48 -33.34 -54.83
N SER A 484 2.07 -34.38 -55.42
CA SER A 484 2.82 -34.25 -56.67
C SER A 484 2.88 -35.55 -57.46
N LEU A 485 3.38 -35.45 -58.69
CA LEU A 485 3.77 -36.60 -59.49
C LEU A 485 5.29 -36.65 -59.61
N THR A 486 5.83 -37.82 -59.92
CA THR A 486 7.22 -37.96 -60.32
C THR A 486 7.37 -37.93 -61.83
N GLN A 487 8.47 -37.37 -62.33
CA GLN A 487 8.74 -37.28 -63.75
C GLN A 487 8.91 -38.69 -64.34
N THR A 488 8.23 -38.97 -65.45
CA THR A 488 8.39 -40.23 -66.19
C THR A 488 9.87 -40.48 -66.52
N GLY A 489 10.36 -41.68 -66.22
CA GLY A 489 11.75 -42.07 -66.47
C GLY A 489 12.78 -41.50 -65.48
N PHE A 490 12.36 -40.85 -64.39
CA PHE A 490 13.27 -40.45 -63.32
C PHE A 490 13.64 -41.66 -62.45
N THR A 491 14.92 -42.01 -62.38
CA THR A 491 15.39 -43.27 -61.78
C THR A 491 16.37 -43.08 -60.60
N SER A 492 16.42 -41.89 -60.01
CA SER A 492 17.32 -41.57 -58.90
C SER A 492 16.52 -41.36 -57.62
N ASP A 493 17.09 -41.62 -56.45
CA ASP A 493 16.39 -41.31 -55.20
C ASP A 493 16.04 -39.82 -55.13
N ILE A 494 14.81 -39.53 -54.72
CA ILE A 494 14.38 -38.15 -54.47
C ILE A 494 14.87 -37.78 -53.08
N SER A 495 15.60 -36.68 -53.00
CA SER A 495 16.00 -36.07 -51.72
C SER A 495 15.51 -34.65 -51.72
N ASN A 496 14.75 -34.27 -50.69
CA ASN A 496 14.21 -32.93 -50.57
C ASN A 496 14.44 -32.37 -49.17
N THR A 497 14.98 -31.15 -49.12
CA THR A 497 15.32 -30.45 -47.88
C THR A 497 14.47 -29.19 -47.75
N ALA A 498 13.63 -29.17 -46.71
CA ALA A 498 12.94 -27.96 -46.30
C ALA A 498 13.76 -27.22 -45.24
N GLN A 499 13.69 -25.89 -45.24
CA GLN A 499 14.35 -25.01 -44.30
C GLN A 499 13.35 -24.03 -43.70
N ALA A 500 13.46 -23.76 -42.41
CA ALA A 500 12.76 -22.67 -41.74
C ALA A 500 13.77 -21.74 -41.09
N THR A 501 13.66 -20.44 -41.38
CA THR A 501 14.58 -19.41 -40.90
C THR A 501 13.84 -18.34 -40.10
N ILE A 502 14.42 -17.92 -38.98
CA ILE A 502 13.96 -16.75 -38.20
C ILE A 502 15.17 -16.02 -37.63
N GLY A 503 15.24 -14.69 -37.81
CA GLY A 503 16.34 -13.87 -37.26
C GLY A 503 17.74 -14.33 -37.66
N GLY A 504 17.89 -14.98 -38.83
CA GLY A 504 19.16 -15.56 -39.31
C GLY A 504 19.44 -16.99 -38.83
N ALA A 505 18.74 -17.51 -37.82
CA ALA A 505 18.83 -18.91 -37.41
C ALA A 505 18.02 -19.78 -38.38
N THR A 506 18.62 -20.87 -38.86
CA THR A 506 17.98 -21.80 -39.81
C THR A 506 17.93 -23.20 -39.24
N VAL A 507 16.77 -23.84 -39.32
CA VAL A 507 16.59 -25.27 -39.08
C VAL A 507 16.17 -25.94 -40.38
N SER A 508 16.62 -27.17 -40.62
CA SER A 508 16.32 -27.89 -41.85
C SER A 508 15.93 -29.33 -41.56
N SER A 509 15.08 -29.89 -42.40
CA SER A 509 14.74 -31.32 -42.37
C SER A 509 14.77 -31.86 -43.79
N THR A 510 15.49 -32.97 -43.97
CA THR A 510 15.58 -33.67 -45.24
C THR A 510 14.77 -34.95 -45.16
N TRP A 511 13.94 -35.16 -46.18
CA TRP A 511 13.27 -36.42 -46.42
C TRP A 511 13.78 -37.00 -47.74
N THR A 512 13.84 -38.33 -47.80
CA THR A 512 14.27 -39.08 -48.98
C THR A 512 13.23 -40.12 -49.34
N SER A 513 13.02 -40.30 -50.64
CA SER A 513 12.19 -41.34 -51.21
C SER A 513 13.04 -42.17 -52.20
N ALA A 514 13.16 -43.47 -51.94
CA ALA A 514 13.97 -44.34 -52.77
C ALA A 514 13.24 -44.70 -54.07
N TYR A 515 13.98 -44.78 -55.17
CA TYR A 515 13.43 -45.25 -56.43
C TYR A 515 13.09 -46.74 -56.35
N ASP A 516 11.81 -47.07 -56.57
CA ASP A 516 11.28 -48.45 -56.53
C ASP A 516 10.88 -48.96 -57.93
N GLY A 517 11.66 -48.57 -58.93
CA GLY A 517 11.45 -48.98 -60.31
C GLY A 517 10.45 -48.12 -61.08
N PRO A 518 10.29 -48.40 -62.39
CA PRO A 518 9.18 -47.84 -63.15
C PRO A 518 7.88 -48.45 -62.60
N ILE A 519 6.75 -47.87 -63.00
CA ILE A 519 5.45 -48.51 -62.83
C ILE A 519 5.53 -49.93 -63.44
N ASN A 520 5.24 -50.95 -62.63
CA ASN A 520 5.29 -52.36 -63.00
C ASN A 520 3.89 -52.85 -63.39
N PRO A 521 3.70 -53.26 -64.66
CA PRO A 521 2.41 -53.69 -65.16
C PRO A 521 1.72 -54.85 -64.43
N GLN A 522 2.50 -55.72 -63.80
CA GLN A 522 1.99 -56.94 -63.17
C GLN A 522 1.79 -56.82 -61.66
N ALA A 523 2.40 -55.81 -61.03
CA ALA A 523 2.43 -55.65 -59.58
C ALA A 523 1.70 -54.37 -59.09
N ASP A 524 1.56 -53.35 -59.94
CA ASP A 524 1.03 -52.02 -59.56
C ASP A 524 -0.35 -51.76 -60.15
N LEU A 525 -1.21 -52.78 -60.15
CA LEU A 525 -2.60 -52.66 -60.60
C LEU A 525 -3.36 -51.65 -59.73
N PRO A 526 -4.27 -50.85 -60.32
CA PRO A 526 -5.10 -49.98 -59.52
C PRO A 526 -5.92 -50.86 -58.57
N GLY A 527 -5.95 -50.50 -57.29
CA GLY A 527 -6.85 -51.11 -56.32
C GLY A 527 -8.31 -50.81 -56.65
N LEU A 528 -9.12 -50.54 -55.62
CA LEU A 528 -10.45 -50.01 -55.84
C LEU A 528 -10.38 -48.54 -56.30
N VAL A 529 -10.90 -48.26 -57.49
CA VAL A 529 -10.98 -46.90 -58.04
C VAL A 529 -12.38 -46.33 -57.78
N LEU A 530 -12.44 -45.18 -57.11
CA LEU A 530 -13.69 -44.53 -56.72
C LEU A 530 -13.77 -43.14 -57.33
N GLY A 531 -14.88 -42.87 -58.02
CA GLY A 531 -15.24 -41.54 -58.49
C GLY A 531 -16.18 -40.82 -57.51
N SER A 532 -16.14 -39.49 -57.51
CA SER A 532 -17.08 -38.65 -56.75
C SER A 532 -18.49 -38.71 -57.35
N ASP A 533 -19.55 -38.68 -56.53
CA ASP A 533 -20.95 -38.71 -57.01
C ASP A 533 -21.67 -37.35 -56.87
N ASP A 534 -22.78 -37.20 -57.57
CA ASP A 534 -23.61 -35.99 -57.56
C ASP A 534 -24.21 -35.75 -56.17
N GLY A 535 -24.05 -34.52 -55.63
CA GLY A 535 -24.66 -34.09 -54.36
C GLY A 535 -23.70 -33.87 -53.20
N CYS A 536 -22.42 -34.23 -53.32
CA CYS A 536 -21.42 -34.00 -52.27
C CYS A 536 -20.79 -32.59 -52.29
N ASN A 537 -21.07 -31.75 -53.30
CA ASN A 537 -20.41 -30.44 -53.53
C ASN A 537 -18.86 -30.48 -53.47
N GLY A 538 -18.28 -31.67 -53.59
CA GLY A 538 -16.84 -31.92 -53.53
C GLY A 538 -16.15 -31.62 -54.86
N GLU A 539 -14.81 -31.60 -54.81
CA GLU A 539 -13.98 -31.55 -56.01
C GLU A 539 -14.11 -32.86 -56.82
N PRO A 540 -13.89 -32.84 -58.15
CA PRO A 540 -14.08 -33.99 -59.03
C PRO A 540 -12.92 -34.98 -58.88
N LEU A 541 -12.84 -35.59 -57.70
CA LEU A 541 -11.77 -36.50 -57.30
C LEU A 541 -12.01 -37.91 -57.79
N VAL A 542 -10.90 -38.57 -58.14
CA VAL A 542 -10.74 -40.02 -58.20
C VAL A 542 -9.84 -40.43 -57.04
N ARG A 543 -10.28 -41.45 -56.31
CA ARG A 543 -9.49 -42.05 -55.22
C ARG A 543 -9.11 -43.48 -55.58
N LEU A 544 -7.86 -43.80 -55.31
CA LEU A 544 -7.30 -45.14 -55.36
C LEU A 544 -7.31 -45.68 -53.95
N VAL A 545 -7.90 -46.84 -53.74
CA VAL A 545 -8.06 -47.44 -52.43
C VAL A 545 -7.45 -48.83 -52.46
N ASP A 546 -6.60 -49.14 -51.50
CA ASP A 546 -6.13 -50.50 -51.28
C ASP A 546 -7.33 -51.41 -51.01
N PRO A 547 -7.58 -52.45 -51.82
CA PRO A 547 -8.75 -53.29 -51.69
C PRO A 547 -8.70 -54.19 -50.45
N GLU A 548 -7.53 -54.41 -49.85
CA GLU A 548 -7.33 -55.24 -48.66
C GLU A 548 -7.43 -54.40 -47.37
N THR A 549 -6.81 -53.22 -47.32
CA THR A 549 -6.78 -52.38 -46.11
C THR A 549 -7.87 -51.31 -46.09
N GLY A 550 -8.36 -50.89 -47.25
CA GLY A 550 -9.29 -49.77 -47.41
C GLY A 550 -8.62 -48.39 -47.31
N ASP A 551 -7.28 -48.34 -47.22
CA ASP A 551 -6.54 -47.08 -47.18
C ASP A 551 -6.51 -46.40 -48.56
N ILE A 552 -6.59 -45.07 -48.59
CA ILE A 552 -6.42 -44.30 -49.82
C ILE A 552 -4.93 -44.31 -50.18
N THR A 553 -4.57 -44.92 -51.31
CA THR A 553 -3.19 -45.04 -51.81
C THR A 553 -2.83 -43.96 -52.81
N GLY A 554 -3.82 -43.21 -53.29
CA GLY A 554 -3.62 -42.03 -54.13
C GLY A 554 -4.94 -41.33 -54.43
N GLU A 555 -4.87 -40.04 -54.74
CA GLU A 555 -6.02 -39.28 -55.19
C GLU A 555 -5.62 -38.21 -56.19
N PHE A 556 -6.50 -37.95 -57.16
CA PHE A 556 -6.28 -36.91 -58.16
C PHE A 556 -7.59 -36.31 -58.64
N LEU A 557 -7.48 -35.10 -59.18
CA LEU A 557 -8.58 -34.42 -59.83
C LEU A 557 -8.73 -34.96 -61.26
N ALA A 558 -9.88 -35.57 -61.55
CA ALA A 558 -10.23 -35.96 -62.92
C ALA A 558 -10.43 -34.71 -63.81
N TYR A 559 -10.96 -33.63 -63.23
CA TYR A 559 -11.36 -32.42 -63.94
C TYR A 559 -10.98 -31.15 -63.19
N GLU A 560 -11.23 -30.00 -63.80
CA GLU A 560 -10.91 -28.69 -63.24
C GLU A 560 -11.59 -28.50 -61.87
N THR A 561 -10.89 -27.90 -60.89
CA THR A 561 -11.39 -27.65 -59.52
C THR A 561 -12.62 -26.74 -59.44
N SER A 562 -13.09 -26.19 -60.56
CA SER A 562 -14.36 -25.44 -60.63
C SER A 562 -15.56 -26.34 -60.96
N PHE A 563 -15.34 -27.57 -61.41
CA PHE A 563 -16.38 -28.55 -61.66
C PHE A 563 -16.86 -29.18 -60.33
N ARG A 564 -18.17 -29.41 -60.19
CA ARG A 564 -18.81 -29.95 -58.97
C ARG A 564 -19.74 -31.13 -59.25
N GLY A 565 -19.72 -31.65 -60.48
CA GLY A 565 -20.52 -32.82 -60.84
C GLY A 565 -19.77 -34.12 -60.59
N SER A 566 -20.46 -35.24 -60.71
CA SER A 566 -19.92 -36.58 -60.51
C SER A 566 -18.77 -36.92 -61.47
N VAL A 567 -17.94 -37.88 -61.06
CA VAL A 567 -16.91 -38.54 -61.88
C VAL A 567 -17.30 -40.01 -61.98
N ARG A 568 -17.65 -40.46 -63.20
CA ARG A 568 -17.83 -41.88 -63.50
C ARG A 568 -16.47 -42.48 -63.81
N VAL A 569 -16.17 -43.64 -63.24
CA VAL A 569 -14.88 -44.32 -63.39
C VAL A 569 -15.08 -45.69 -64.03
N ALA A 570 -14.19 -46.05 -64.93
CA ALA A 570 -14.00 -47.41 -65.42
C ALA A 570 -12.50 -47.69 -65.46
N THR A 571 -12.12 -48.97 -65.47
CA THR A 571 -10.72 -49.36 -65.61
C THR A 571 -10.55 -50.37 -66.74
N GLY A 572 -9.44 -50.30 -67.45
CA GLY A 572 -9.05 -51.27 -68.47
C GLY A 572 -7.85 -50.77 -69.28
N ASP A 573 -7.14 -51.71 -69.89
CA ASP A 573 -5.90 -51.47 -70.63
C ASP A 573 -6.20 -50.88 -71.99
N VAL A 574 -6.18 -49.56 -72.13
CA VAL A 574 -6.57 -48.86 -73.37
C VAL A 574 -5.38 -48.46 -74.23
N ASP A 575 -4.16 -48.55 -73.69
CA ASP A 575 -2.93 -48.23 -74.42
C ASP A 575 -2.12 -49.47 -74.86
N GLY A 576 -2.52 -50.66 -74.40
CA GLY A 576 -2.01 -51.96 -74.83
C GLY A 576 -0.69 -52.34 -74.15
N ASP A 577 -0.35 -51.72 -73.03
CA ASP A 577 0.87 -52.01 -72.28
C ASP A 577 0.71 -53.15 -71.25
N GLY A 578 -0.50 -53.68 -71.10
CA GLY A 578 -0.85 -54.72 -70.15
C GLY A 578 -1.33 -54.20 -68.79
N ILE A 579 -1.46 -52.89 -68.61
CA ILE A 579 -1.90 -52.21 -67.39
C ILE A 579 -3.30 -51.67 -67.58
N ALA A 580 -4.17 -51.79 -66.58
CA ALA A 580 -5.47 -51.13 -66.64
C ALA A 580 -5.35 -49.63 -66.31
N GLU A 581 -5.63 -48.77 -67.30
CA GLU A 581 -5.81 -47.34 -67.08
C GLU A 581 -7.10 -47.06 -66.33
N ILE A 582 -7.20 -45.84 -65.79
CA ILE A 582 -8.40 -45.27 -65.19
C ILE A 582 -9.04 -44.32 -66.20
N ILE A 583 -10.22 -44.68 -66.67
CA ILE A 583 -11.01 -43.92 -67.62
C ILE A 583 -12.08 -43.19 -66.84
N VAL A 584 -12.19 -41.88 -67.05
CA VAL A 584 -13.18 -41.05 -66.37
C VAL A 584 -14.12 -40.36 -67.35
N GLY A 585 -15.40 -40.31 -66.97
CA GLY A 585 -16.44 -39.53 -67.63
C GLY A 585 -17.02 -38.50 -66.66
N PRO A 586 -17.27 -37.24 -67.08
CA PRO A 586 -17.86 -36.25 -66.20
C PRO A 586 -19.37 -36.46 -66.13
N GLY A 587 -19.96 -36.14 -64.98
CA GLY A 587 -21.40 -35.99 -64.82
C GLY A 587 -21.95 -34.77 -65.59
N ARG A 588 -23.21 -34.43 -65.30
CA ARG A 588 -23.93 -33.31 -65.97
C ARG A 588 -23.21 -31.97 -65.79
N ASN A 589 -23.50 -31.03 -66.69
CA ASN A 589 -23.08 -29.61 -66.66
C ASN A 589 -21.61 -29.30 -67.01
N ARG A 590 -20.74 -30.29 -67.23
CA ARG A 590 -19.43 -30.12 -67.89
C ARG A 590 -19.49 -30.65 -69.32
N ILE A 591 -18.57 -30.20 -70.19
CA ILE A 591 -18.40 -30.82 -71.50
C ILE A 591 -18.11 -32.32 -71.29
N GLY A 592 -18.77 -33.19 -72.04
CA GLY A 592 -18.59 -34.65 -71.99
C GLY A 592 -17.25 -35.14 -72.55
N GLU A 593 -16.14 -34.64 -72.01
CA GLU A 593 -14.78 -35.05 -72.33
C GLU A 593 -14.38 -36.23 -71.46
N ILE A 594 -14.09 -37.37 -72.07
CA ILE A 594 -13.45 -38.51 -71.42
C ILE A 594 -11.96 -38.21 -71.29
N ARG A 595 -11.42 -38.52 -70.12
CA ARG A 595 -9.98 -38.50 -69.84
C ARG A 595 -9.52 -39.87 -69.38
N VAL A 596 -8.27 -40.18 -69.64
CA VAL A 596 -7.65 -41.45 -69.26
C VAL A 596 -6.42 -41.12 -68.41
N PHE A 597 -6.24 -41.91 -67.38
CA PHE A 597 -5.14 -41.77 -66.44
C PHE A 597 -4.46 -43.12 -66.26
N THR A 598 -3.17 -43.13 -65.98
CA THR A 598 -2.47 -44.33 -65.51
C THR A 598 -3.08 -44.82 -64.18
N PRO A 599 -2.77 -46.03 -63.71
CA PRO A 599 -3.21 -46.49 -62.39
C PRO A 599 -2.82 -45.57 -61.25
N GLN A 600 -1.74 -44.79 -61.41
CA GLN A 600 -1.24 -43.80 -60.45
C GLN A 600 -1.76 -42.40 -60.75
N GLY A 601 -2.88 -42.28 -61.48
CA GLY A 601 -3.58 -41.02 -61.70
C GLY A 601 -2.83 -39.98 -62.52
N VAL A 602 -1.88 -40.40 -63.35
CA VAL A 602 -1.20 -39.53 -64.32
C VAL A 602 -2.04 -39.47 -65.57
N GLU A 603 -2.47 -38.29 -65.98
CA GLU A 603 -3.27 -38.18 -67.20
C GLU A 603 -2.45 -38.61 -68.43
N LEU A 604 -3.09 -39.37 -69.31
CA LEU A 604 -2.61 -39.73 -70.65
C LEU A 604 -3.36 -38.86 -71.67
N PRO A 605 -2.85 -37.66 -72.03
CA PRO A 605 -3.64 -36.69 -72.79
C PRO A 605 -3.95 -37.14 -74.22
N ALA A 606 -3.19 -38.10 -74.73
CA ALA A 606 -3.39 -38.71 -76.05
C ALA A 606 -4.77 -39.39 -76.18
N PHE A 607 -5.37 -39.81 -75.07
CA PHE A 607 -6.67 -40.48 -75.04
C PHE A 607 -7.84 -39.53 -74.71
N ARG A 608 -7.59 -38.22 -74.59
CA ARG A 608 -8.68 -37.25 -74.41
C ARG A 608 -9.62 -37.30 -75.59
N THR A 609 -10.91 -37.52 -75.33
CA THR A 609 -11.90 -37.61 -76.39
C THR A 609 -13.24 -37.01 -76.01
N LEU A 610 -13.95 -36.51 -77.03
CA LEU A 610 -15.27 -35.91 -76.93
C LEU A 610 -16.28 -36.77 -77.73
N PRO A 611 -16.67 -37.94 -77.21
CA PRO A 611 -17.44 -38.94 -77.98
C PRO A 611 -18.79 -38.40 -78.49
N PHE A 612 -19.34 -37.40 -77.80
CA PHE A 612 -20.64 -36.78 -78.12
C PHE A 612 -20.52 -35.32 -78.60
N GLY A 613 -19.31 -34.89 -78.95
CA GLY A 613 -19.03 -33.55 -79.44
C GLY A 613 -18.88 -32.48 -78.35
N SER A 614 -18.26 -31.36 -78.72
CA SER A 614 -17.82 -30.30 -77.80
C SER A 614 -18.94 -29.49 -77.11
N ARG A 615 -20.20 -29.72 -77.47
CA ARG A 615 -21.37 -29.01 -76.90
C ARG A 615 -22.19 -29.85 -75.93
N TYR A 616 -21.97 -31.17 -75.88
CA TYR A 616 -22.75 -32.06 -75.04
C TYR A 616 -22.35 -31.91 -73.56
N ARG A 617 -23.36 -31.80 -72.68
CA ARG A 617 -23.20 -31.60 -71.22
C ARG A 617 -24.12 -32.47 -70.36
N GLY A 618 -24.68 -33.54 -70.93
CA GLY A 618 -25.62 -34.44 -70.23
C GLY A 618 -24.96 -35.43 -69.27
N GLY A 619 -23.62 -35.51 -69.27
CA GLY A 619 -22.87 -36.51 -68.51
C GLY A 619 -22.54 -37.74 -69.36
N VAL A 620 -21.42 -38.38 -69.04
CA VAL A 620 -20.86 -39.51 -69.79
C VAL A 620 -20.67 -40.69 -68.84
N GLU A 621 -21.34 -41.79 -69.14
CA GLU A 621 -21.06 -43.09 -68.54
C GLU A 621 -19.93 -43.75 -69.33
N VAL A 622 -18.98 -44.37 -68.62
CA VAL A 622 -17.82 -45.02 -69.21
C VAL A 622 -17.77 -46.49 -68.78
N ALA A 623 -17.40 -47.35 -69.73
CA ALA A 623 -17.02 -48.73 -69.50
C ALA A 623 -15.84 -49.06 -70.42
N VAL A 624 -15.05 -50.07 -70.05
CA VAL A 624 -13.93 -50.53 -70.88
C VAL A 624 -14.10 -52.01 -71.16
N GLY A 625 -13.83 -52.40 -72.39
CA GLY A 625 -13.76 -53.80 -72.81
C GLY A 625 -13.19 -53.90 -74.21
N ASP A 626 -12.52 -55.00 -74.51
CA ASP A 626 -12.03 -55.29 -75.86
C ASP A 626 -13.24 -55.67 -76.75
N VAL A 627 -13.82 -54.68 -77.44
CA VAL A 627 -15.00 -54.89 -78.29
C VAL A 627 -14.61 -55.26 -79.71
N ASN A 628 -13.36 -55.00 -80.10
CA ASN A 628 -12.86 -55.21 -81.45
C ASN A 628 -12.04 -56.53 -81.58
N GLY A 629 -11.61 -57.13 -80.47
CA GLY A 629 -10.89 -58.39 -80.35
C GLY A 629 -9.37 -58.30 -80.54
N ASP A 630 -8.76 -57.12 -80.43
CA ASP A 630 -7.32 -56.89 -80.62
C ASP A 630 -6.49 -57.11 -79.34
N GLY A 631 -7.15 -57.39 -78.22
CA GLY A 631 -6.51 -57.56 -76.91
C GLY A 631 -6.23 -56.24 -76.19
N ILE A 632 -6.62 -55.10 -76.75
CA ILE A 632 -6.58 -53.77 -76.13
C ILE A 632 -8.03 -53.39 -75.76
N GLY A 633 -8.21 -52.85 -74.56
CA GLY A 633 -9.48 -52.33 -74.08
C GLY A 633 -9.95 -51.14 -74.92
N ASP A 634 -11.18 -51.22 -75.42
CA ASP A 634 -11.84 -50.09 -76.05
C ASP A 634 -12.69 -49.32 -75.03
N ILE A 635 -12.65 -47.99 -75.12
CA ILE A 635 -13.52 -47.13 -74.30
C ILE A 635 -14.93 -47.11 -74.90
N VAL A 636 -15.89 -47.66 -74.16
CA VAL A 636 -17.31 -47.59 -74.48
C VAL A 636 -17.96 -46.45 -73.69
N ALA A 637 -18.51 -45.48 -74.41
CA ALA A 637 -19.13 -44.30 -73.83
C ALA A 637 -20.64 -44.27 -74.06
N GLY A 638 -21.40 -43.92 -73.02
CA GLY A 638 -22.85 -43.70 -73.05
C GLY A 638 -23.23 -42.30 -72.60
N MET A 639 -24.35 -41.77 -73.12
CA MET A 639 -24.98 -40.56 -72.60
C MET A 639 -25.76 -40.90 -71.31
N SER A 640 -25.66 -40.06 -70.27
CA SER A 640 -26.34 -40.19 -68.95
C SER A 640 -27.52 -39.22 -68.78
#